data_AF-M2R4A8-F1
#
_entry.id   AF-M2R4A8-F1
#
_cell.length_a   1.000
_cell.length_b   1.000
_cell.length_c   1.000
_cell.angle_alpha   90.00
_cell.angle_beta   90.00
_cell.angle_gamma   90.00
#
_symmetry.space_group_name_H-M   'P 1'
#
loop_
_entity.id
_entity.type
_entity.pdbx_description
1 polymer ?
#
loop_
_entity_poly.entity_id
_entity_poly.type
_entity_poly.pdbx_seq_one_letter_code
_entity_poly.pdbx_strand_id
1 'polypeptide(L)'
;MLVFVIYLILLKGIGIAEKVTEEEFNQISVCGDGIWDSFTEECDSVEGCGNNCLCEKGYTPDKKGHCIMSCMYGDGCLTGCYKPDMCSSCNTTRYTKDCNGCQPGYMWFGEGNCLPYDVSTIQTCRSFIDDSDNLTAELGLKTNPFKINLNKSKVGSETVIYKIDIPELPVERRKLQLTHCSRYTDSSRPYTYGVWIELIHEKEAKVAIELDKKYYVDDVNLAQAQRETIGTELAFVLTQSCLDSVDSKDDPQCMYRNGGLSKYILSPRITSVIYPKTPYYLFIHSKYASKTIPSFTLYISDISHACSTNSFDLELNVIGTGDGYQGVFELANAMASRSICTPSLNKGFWFKIEGTEQTLDISTCDSGAFDVTLDLIEVKLSDYGLNNTSTDLSSIDCNSAPAKCLATRTSGCGEDSRLARLIQRIDSKHLYFLFLQINEEYAASINLTIKSICPGDCGKRGICSTSSGQCECITGYNLVDGICTLCGNGKLDKDEDCDPTIEGNNDTQCTDVCTCVYGTQPMEINGVVKCAVPTCGNGQIDEFEECDGGYGCDHCVCVNGTKKYAKARDSCIPATCGNKRWNEGEECDGGDGCIECECQPGWYSHDNADCSSRSQSLINFIYWGIGSIVYVLYYIFTFILFLLLYIRLTRKIKQEIDDENMIIFENTIIPFDKTNSQYIDLKQENPYFSFSSNIIDFGDIRPEIDEPIECVIKLTNNWKENMHFTFHSGDYTKYEIMCKPFTGTIRPKESVDLSISFMAKCTTILNEKVPITIRYGQLGNIIKDIKKGNPDLIAYSSQSSQNSESERSSKSSGTNGSNSTNKTGEQKLTPSGSGKFGSSHESDSKKKGKTKISKFHVYLNLQVESALSTKLDYEEIHLQHPPIGGGTFGIVYRAEWRGVDVAVKVMKTDLVDLGRAFT
;
A
#
# COMPACT_ATOMS: atom_id res chain seq x y z
N MET A 1 -23.30 -41.40 -43.64
CA MET A 1 -22.77 -42.59 -42.95
C MET A 1 -21.24 -42.60 -42.97
N LEU A 2 -20.55 -43.38 -43.83
CA LEU A 2 -19.12 -43.69 -43.67
C LEU A 2 -18.20 -42.46 -43.46
N VAL A 3 -18.33 -41.43 -44.32
CA VAL A 3 -17.54 -40.18 -44.23
C VAL A 3 -17.74 -39.45 -42.89
N PHE A 4 -18.95 -39.49 -42.32
CA PHE A 4 -19.28 -38.83 -41.05
C PHE A 4 -18.65 -39.55 -39.85
N VAL A 5 -18.54 -40.88 -39.92
CA VAL A 5 -17.84 -41.69 -38.91
C VAL A 5 -16.34 -41.44 -38.96
N ILE A 6 -15.75 -41.33 -40.17
CA ILE A 6 -14.33 -40.99 -40.35
C ILE A 6 -14.02 -39.59 -39.78
N TYR A 7 -14.90 -38.60 -40.01
CA TYR A 7 -14.74 -37.25 -39.46
C TYR A 7 -14.79 -37.24 -37.91
N LEU A 8 -15.70 -38.00 -37.31
CA LEU A 8 -15.80 -38.15 -35.84
C LEU A 8 -14.62 -38.92 -35.22
N ILE A 9 -13.93 -39.78 -35.97
CA ILE A 9 -12.71 -40.46 -35.51
C ILE A 9 -11.49 -39.51 -35.60
N LEU A 10 -11.37 -38.73 -36.68
CA LEU A 10 -10.30 -37.74 -36.83
C LEU A 10 -10.37 -36.63 -35.76
N LEU A 11 -11.58 -36.19 -35.39
CA LEU A 11 -11.80 -35.23 -34.31
C LEU A 11 -11.41 -35.72 -32.90
N LYS A 12 -11.07 -37.01 -32.72
CA LYS A 12 -10.51 -37.53 -31.46
C LYS A 12 -8.98 -37.65 -31.47
N GLY A 13 -8.30 -37.28 -32.56
CA GLY A 13 -6.88 -37.55 -32.76
C GLY A 13 -5.92 -36.37 -32.53
N ILE A 14 -6.41 -35.17 -32.26
CA ILE A 14 -5.59 -33.94 -32.19
C ILE A 14 -5.96 -33.14 -30.94
N GLY A 15 -4.96 -32.77 -30.14
CA GLY A 15 -5.16 -31.94 -28.94
C GLY A 15 -5.24 -32.70 -27.62
N ILE A 16 -4.25 -33.56 -27.33
CA ILE A 16 -3.91 -33.84 -25.91
C ILE A 16 -3.14 -32.62 -25.42
N ALA A 17 -3.87 -31.62 -24.92
CA ALA A 17 -3.30 -30.68 -23.96
C ALA A 17 -3.25 -31.40 -22.60
N GLU A 18 -2.11 -31.32 -21.91
CA GLU A 18 -2.03 -31.81 -20.53
C GLU A 18 -2.91 -30.92 -19.65
N LYS A 19 -3.83 -31.56 -18.91
CA LYS A 19 -4.68 -30.84 -17.95
C LYS A 19 -3.86 -30.55 -16.70
N VAL A 20 -3.28 -29.35 -16.66
CA VAL A 20 -2.84 -28.70 -15.42
C VAL A 20 -4.00 -28.71 -14.42
N THR A 21 -3.69 -28.96 -13.16
CA THR A 21 -4.66 -29.19 -12.09
C THR A 21 -5.01 -27.91 -11.34
N GLU A 22 -6.13 -27.95 -10.63
CA GLU A 22 -6.61 -26.83 -9.81
C GLU A 22 -5.66 -26.50 -8.63
N GLU A 23 -4.83 -27.44 -8.20
CA GLU A 23 -3.79 -27.18 -7.18
C GLU A 23 -2.57 -26.44 -7.76
N GLU A 24 -2.23 -26.68 -9.04
CA GLU A 24 -1.14 -25.98 -9.75
C GLU A 24 -1.54 -24.52 -10.12
N PHE A 25 -2.81 -24.27 -10.47
CA PHE A 25 -3.31 -22.93 -10.81
C PHE A 25 -3.57 -22.01 -9.60
N ASN A 26 -3.59 -22.56 -8.38
CA ASN A 26 -3.85 -21.81 -7.14
C ASN A 26 -2.61 -21.68 -6.23
N GLN A 27 -1.41 -21.94 -6.76
CA GLN A 27 -0.19 -21.54 -6.07
C GLN A 27 -0.07 -20.01 -6.08
N ILE A 28 0.14 -19.41 -4.90
CA ILE A 28 0.74 -18.08 -4.83
C ILE A 28 2.19 -18.29 -5.25
N SER A 29 2.56 -17.89 -6.47
CA SER A 29 3.95 -18.02 -6.93
C SER A 29 4.83 -17.10 -6.09
N VAL A 30 5.86 -17.66 -5.45
CA VAL A 30 6.76 -16.90 -4.57
C VAL A 30 8.07 -16.74 -5.30
N CYS A 31 8.30 -15.54 -5.84
CA CYS A 31 9.52 -15.25 -6.56
C CYS A 31 10.78 -15.60 -5.74
N GLY A 32 11.55 -16.56 -6.25
CA GLY A 32 12.68 -17.20 -5.58
C GLY A 32 12.42 -18.61 -5.00
N ASP A 33 11.29 -19.27 -5.30
CA ASP A 33 10.95 -20.60 -4.73
C ASP A 33 11.41 -21.82 -5.55
N GLY A 34 11.67 -21.65 -6.85
CA GLY A 34 12.14 -22.65 -7.80
C GLY A 34 11.07 -23.21 -8.74
N ILE A 35 9.85 -22.67 -8.73
CA ILE A 35 8.68 -23.18 -9.46
C ILE A 35 8.00 -22.05 -10.26
N TRP A 36 8.59 -21.69 -11.41
CA TRP A 36 8.00 -20.72 -12.33
C TRP A 36 6.55 -21.04 -12.72
N ASP A 37 5.64 -20.08 -12.50
CA ASP A 37 4.33 -20.08 -13.14
C ASP A 37 4.28 -19.14 -14.36
N SER A 38 3.96 -19.75 -15.51
CA SER A 38 3.66 -19.11 -16.79
C SER A 38 2.59 -18.03 -16.81
N PHE A 39 1.83 -17.89 -15.72
CA PHE A 39 0.66 -17.04 -15.61
C PHE A 39 0.82 -15.82 -14.72
N THR A 40 1.81 -15.83 -13.81
CA THR A 40 2.13 -14.72 -12.89
C THR A 40 3.56 -14.20 -13.06
N GLU A 41 4.45 -14.99 -13.66
CA GLU A 41 5.89 -14.74 -13.68
C GLU A 41 6.47 -14.81 -15.09
N GLU A 42 7.42 -13.93 -15.40
CA GLU A 42 8.24 -14.04 -16.62
C GLU A 42 9.32 -15.13 -16.50
N CYS A 43 9.70 -15.43 -15.26
CA CYS A 43 10.82 -16.24 -14.85
C CYS A 43 10.71 -16.56 -13.36
N ASP A 44 11.39 -17.59 -12.88
CA ASP A 44 11.68 -17.74 -11.45
C ASP A 44 13.04 -18.40 -11.23
N SER A 45 13.79 -17.97 -10.21
CA SER A 45 15.02 -18.59 -9.71
C SER A 45 16.13 -18.85 -10.75
N VAL A 46 16.06 -18.19 -11.91
CA VAL A 46 16.97 -18.32 -13.06
C VAL A 46 17.83 -17.06 -13.25
N GLU A 47 18.94 -17.21 -13.97
CA GLU A 47 19.81 -16.09 -14.34
C GLU A 47 19.05 -15.04 -15.15
N GLY A 48 19.08 -13.79 -14.68
CA GLY A 48 18.35 -12.67 -15.27
C GLY A 48 16.94 -12.42 -14.78
N CYS A 49 16.46 -13.20 -13.82
CA CYS A 49 15.21 -12.94 -13.13
C CYS A 49 15.43 -11.96 -11.96
N GLY A 50 14.64 -10.88 -11.90
CA GLY A 50 14.69 -9.94 -10.78
C GLY A 50 13.88 -10.42 -9.57
N ASN A 51 14.08 -9.79 -8.40
CA ASN A 51 13.36 -10.08 -7.14
C ASN A 51 11.82 -9.87 -7.20
N ASN A 52 11.29 -9.51 -8.36
CA ASN A 52 9.88 -9.26 -8.65
C ASN A 52 9.35 -10.15 -9.81
N CYS A 53 10.12 -11.18 -10.19
CA CYS A 53 9.85 -12.17 -11.23
C CYS A 53 9.40 -11.62 -12.59
N LEU A 54 9.96 -10.45 -12.90
CA LEU A 54 10.12 -9.94 -14.25
C LEU A 54 11.59 -10.11 -14.66
N CYS A 55 11.84 -10.25 -15.95
CA CYS A 55 13.19 -10.29 -16.49
C CYS A 55 13.89 -8.92 -16.34
N GLU A 56 15.14 -8.93 -15.88
CA GLU A 56 15.93 -7.70 -15.70
C GLU A 56 16.25 -7.00 -17.03
N LYS A 57 16.70 -5.73 -17.00
CA LYS A 57 17.00 -4.95 -18.22
C LYS A 57 17.98 -5.71 -19.13
N GLY A 58 17.52 -6.08 -20.32
CA GLY A 58 18.31 -6.83 -21.31
C GLY A 58 18.06 -8.35 -21.29
N TYR A 59 17.14 -8.83 -20.46
CA TYR A 59 16.55 -10.16 -20.58
C TYR A 59 15.13 -10.07 -21.16
N THR A 60 14.62 -11.19 -21.64
CA THR A 60 13.29 -11.34 -22.26
C THR A 60 12.71 -12.72 -21.92
N PRO A 61 11.43 -12.83 -21.50
CA PRO A 61 10.83 -14.12 -21.15
C PRO A 61 10.74 -15.08 -22.35
N ASP A 62 11.24 -16.31 -22.17
CA ASP A 62 11.13 -17.38 -23.18
C ASP A 62 9.77 -18.10 -23.20
N LYS A 63 8.91 -17.78 -22.21
CA LYS A 63 7.60 -18.41 -21.95
C LYS A 63 7.71 -19.88 -21.54
N LYS A 64 8.80 -20.24 -20.87
CA LYS A 64 9.09 -21.52 -20.19
C LYS A 64 9.87 -21.30 -18.87
N GLY A 65 9.74 -20.11 -18.27
CA GLY A 65 10.37 -19.74 -17.00
C GLY A 65 11.81 -19.28 -17.07
N HIS A 66 12.36 -19.11 -18.28
CA HIS A 66 13.73 -18.68 -18.46
C HIS A 66 13.78 -17.27 -19.04
N CYS A 67 14.52 -16.39 -18.36
CA CYS A 67 14.94 -15.14 -18.94
C CYS A 67 15.99 -15.42 -20.03
N ILE A 68 15.56 -15.45 -21.30
CA ILE A 68 16.52 -15.41 -22.41
C ILE A 68 17.21 -14.05 -22.36
N MET A 69 18.50 -14.09 -22.10
CA MET A 69 19.41 -12.96 -22.21
C MET A 69 19.39 -12.44 -23.65
N SER A 70 18.76 -11.27 -23.86
CA SER A 70 18.88 -10.50 -25.09
C SER A 70 20.25 -9.83 -25.12
N CYS A 71 21.27 -10.64 -25.43
CA CYS A 71 22.67 -10.25 -25.52
C CYS A 71 22.83 -8.98 -26.38
N MET A 72 23.19 -7.87 -25.75
CA MET A 72 23.25 -6.53 -26.34
C MET A 72 24.20 -6.45 -27.55
N TYR A 73 25.19 -7.35 -27.59
CA TYR A 73 26.17 -7.47 -28.68
C TYR A 73 25.71 -8.35 -29.86
N GLY A 74 24.60 -9.10 -29.74
CA GLY A 74 24.07 -9.98 -30.78
C GLY A 74 25.07 -11.04 -31.27
N ASP A 75 25.21 -11.18 -32.60
CA ASP A 75 26.26 -12.03 -33.24
C ASP A 75 27.69 -11.53 -32.97
N GLY A 76 27.82 -10.38 -32.31
CA GLY A 76 29.05 -9.80 -31.82
C GLY A 76 29.70 -10.53 -30.66
N CYS A 77 28.98 -11.33 -29.88
CA CYS A 77 29.59 -12.14 -28.83
C CYS A 77 29.78 -13.60 -29.27
N LEU A 78 31.03 -14.02 -29.52
CA LEU A 78 31.38 -15.33 -30.11
C LEU A 78 30.99 -16.51 -29.22
N THR A 79 31.04 -16.31 -27.90
CA THR A 79 30.66 -17.29 -26.88
C THR A 79 29.21 -17.16 -26.42
N GLY A 80 28.47 -16.18 -26.94
CA GLY A 80 27.31 -15.62 -26.25
C GLY A 80 27.72 -14.73 -25.07
N CYS A 81 26.83 -13.79 -24.73
CA CYS A 81 26.95 -12.99 -23.52
C CYS A 81 26.89 -13.87 -22.24
N TYR A 82 27.33 -13.32 -21.11
CA TYR A 82 27.11 -13.90 -19.77
C TYR A 82 26.36 -12.96 -18.81
N LYS A 83 26.19 -11.68 -19.19
CA LYS A 83 25.10 -10.78 -18.76
C LYS A 83 24.68 -9.98 -19.99
N PRO A 84 23.48 -9.38 -20.07
CA PRO A 84 23.01 -8.73 -21.30
C PRO A 84 24.00 -7.70 -21.85
N ASP A 85 24.64 -6.97 -20.94
CA ASP A 85 25.65 -5.93 -21.15
C ASP A 85 27.11 -6.44 -21.11
N MET A 86 27.36 -7.73 -20.82
CA MET A 86 28.70 -8.30 -20.68
C MET A 86 28.98 -9.49 -21.59
N CYS A 87 30.04 -9.36 -22.40
CA CYS A 87 30.56 -10.37 -23.29
C CYS A 87 32.00 -10.77 -22.90
N SER A 88 32.28 -12.07 -22.79
CA SER A 88 33.60 -12.59 -22.41
C SER A 88 34.54 -12.83 -23.59
N SER A 89 33.99 -13.04 -24.79
CA SER A 89 34.76 -13.11 -26.04
C SER A 89 33.93 -12.63 -27.22
N CYS A 90 34.22 -11.44 -27.70
CA CYS A 90 33.52 -10.80 -28.82
C CYS A 90 34.28 -10.95 -30.14
N ASN A 91 33.53 -10.76 -31.24
CA ASN A 91 34.01 -10.83 -32.60
C ASN A 91 34.93 -9.65 -32.90
N THR A 92 36.23 -9.88 -32.78
CA THR A 92 37.29 -8.86 -32.98
C THR A 92 37.38 -8.31 -34.40
N THR A 93 36.51 -8.76 -35.32
CA THR A 93 36.26 -8.10 -36.63
C THR A 93 35.43 -6.83 -36.49
N ARG A 94 34.50 -6.76 -35.53
CA ARG A 94 33.59 -5.61 -35.30
C ARG A 94 33.72 -4.96 -33.92
N TYR A 95 34.21 -5.69 -32.92
CA TYR A 95 34.26 -5.28 -31.50
C TYR A 95 35.70 -5.18 -30.96
N THR A 96 35.95 -4.29 -30.01
CA THR A 96 37.25 -4.22 -29.30
C THR A 96 37.51 -5.50 -28.52
N LYS A 97 38.77 -5.82 -28.20
CA LYS A 97 39.13 -7.11 -27.56
C LYS A 97 38.51 -7.29 -26.16
N ASP A 98 38.23 -6.19 -25.48
CA ASP A 98 37.56 -6.08 -24.18
C ASP A 98 36.03 -5.92 -24.28
N CYS A 99 35.48 -5.94 -25.51
CA CYS A 99 34.06 -5.87 -25.84
C CYS A 99 33.33 -4.57 -25.47
N ASN A 100 34.00 -3.58 -24.87
CA ASN A 100 33.39 -2.30 -24.46
C ASN A 100 33.17 -1.30 -25.61
N GLY A 101 33.54 -1.62 -26.86
CA GLY A 101 33.35 -0.73 -28.00
C GLY A 101 33.54 -1.42 -29.36
N CYS A 102 33.52 -0.64 -30.44
CA CYS A 102 33.67 -1.15 -31.81
C CYS A 102 35.12 -1.09 -32.34
N GLN A 103 35.41 -1.86 -33.39
CA GLN A 103 36.64 -1.76 -34.20
C GLN A 103 36.58 -0.56 -35.16
N PRO A 104 37.73 -0.10 -35.71
CA PRO A 104 37.75 0.89 -36.79
C PRO A 104 36.82 0.48 -37.95
N GLY A 105 36.00 1.40 -38.43
CA GLY A 105 34.98 1.15 -39.47
C GLY A 105 33.60 0.70 -38.97
N TYR A 106 33.43 0.41 -37.67
CA TYR A 106 32.15 0.05 -37.02
C TYR A 106 31.80 1.03 -35.90
N MET A 107 30.51 1.30 -35.65
CA MET A 107 30.03 2.15 -34.54
C MET A 107 28.72 1.60 -33.95
N TRP A 108 28.31 2.10 -32.77
CA TRP A 108 27.04 1.74 -32.14
C TRP A 108 25.83 2.29 -32.91
N PHE A 109 24.84 1.42 -33.14
CA PHE A 109 23.50 1.72 -33.63
C PHE A 109 22.49 1.09 -32.66
N GLY A 110 22.29 1.75 -31.52
CA GLY A 110 21.87 1.14 -30.25
C GLY A 110 23.07 0.77 -29.40
N GLU A 111 22.91 0.78 -28.07
CA GLU A 111 23.93 0.34 -27.12
C GLU A 111 24.42 -1.07 -27.50
N GLY A 112 25.74 -1.29 -27.51
CA GLY A 112 26.39 -2.57 -27.84
C GLY A 112 26.26 -3.10 -29.29
N ASN A 113 25.48 -2.49 -30.18
CA ASN A 113 25.29 -2.98 -31.55
C ASN A 113 26.29 -2.36 -32.55
N CYS A 114 27.44 -2.98 -32.79
CA CYS A 114 28.47 -2.48 -33.71
C CYS A 114 28.19 -2.84 -35.18
N LEU A 115 27.61 -1.89 -35.94
CA LEU A 115 27.40 -1.98 -37.38
C LEU A 115 28.41 -1.12 -38.17
N PRO A 116 28.72 -1.47 -39.43
CA PRO A 116 29.64 -0.69 -40.25
C PRO A 116 29.01 0.66 -40.62
N TYR A 117 29.84 1.71 -40.71
CA TYR A 117 29.41 3.05 -41.10
C TYR A 117 30.37 3.67 -42.13
N ASP A 118 29.83 4.51 -43.01
CA ASP A 118 30.62 5.23 -44.01
C ASP A 118 30.94 6.65 -43.53
N VAL A 119 32.21 6.89 -43.19
CA VAL A 119 32.73 8.20 -42.75
C VAL A 119 32.44 9.30 -43.77
N SER A 120 32.41 8.99 -45.08
CA SER A 120 32.13 9.98 -46.13
C SER A 120 30.66 10.43 -46.20
N THR A 121 29.75 9.72 -45.50
CA THR A 121 28.33 10.09 -45.40
C THR A 121 28.01 10.92 -44.16
N ILE A 122 28.96 11.09 -43.24
CA ILE A 122 28.79 11.85 -42.00
C ILE A 122 28.69 13.34 -42.32
N GLN A 123 27.71 13.99 -41.72
CA GLN A 123 27.46 15.41 -41.85
C GLN A 123 27.90 16.15 -40.58
N THR A 124 28.48 17.33 -40.78
CA THR A 124 28.90 18.22 -39.70
C THR A 124 27.80 19.22 -39.40
N CYS A 125 27.82 19.85 -38.21
CA CYS A 125 26.84 20.88 -37.84
C CYS A 125 26.72 21.96 -38.94
N ARG A 126 27.86 22.46 -39.43
CA ARG A 126 27.89 23.49 -40.48
C ARG A 126 27.27 22.99 -41.76
N SER A 127 27.65 21.79 -42.21
CA SER A 127 27.11 21.17 -43.42
C SER A 127 25.61 20.86 -43.34
N PHE A 128 25.04 20.68 -42.14
CA PHE A 128 23.58 20.57 -41.96
C PHE A 128 22.90 21.94 -42.05
N ILE A 129 23.37 22.93 -41.30
CA ILE A 129 22.76 24.26 -41.26
C ILE A 129 22.87 25.00 -42.60
N ASP A 130 23.96 24.82 -43.36
CA ASP A 130 24.14 25.49 -44.65
C ASP A 130 23.26 24.90 -45.76
N ASP A 131 22.94 23.59 -45.69
CA ASP A 131 22.04 22.91 -46.63
C ASP A 131 20.56 22.95 -46.18
N SER A 132 20.28 23.41 -44.95
CA SER A 132 18.94 23.43 -44.37
C SER A 132 17.92 24.25 -45.16
N ASP A 133 18.36 25.27 -45.92
CA ASP A 133 17.49 26.07 -46.79
C ASP A 133 17.05 25.29 -48.04
N ASN A 134 17.93 24.44 -48.61
CA ASN A 134 17.56 23.51 -49.68
C ASN A 134 16.59 22.44 -49.16
N LEU A 135 16.90 21.87 -47.99
CA LEU A 135 16.06 20.87 -47.31
C LEU A 135 14.66 21.42 -46.99
N THR A 136 14.57 22.69 -46.58
CA THR A 136 13.30 23.41 -46.35
C THR A 136 12.47 23.50 -47.64
N ALA A 137 13.11 23.79 -48.78
CA ALA A 137 12.44 23.86 -50.08
C ALA A 137 12.02 22.47 -50.59
N GLU A 138 12.84 21.43 -50.41
CA GLU A 138 12.49 20.03 -50.71
C GLU A 138 11.28 19.54 -49.91
N LEU A 139 11.18 19.96 -48.65
CA LEU A 139 10.04 19.67 -47.75
C LEU A 139 8.80 20.55 -48.03
N GLY A 140 8.87 21.49 -48.98
CA GLY A 140 7.76 22.38 -49.33
C GLY A 140 7.38 23.40 -48.23
N LEU A 141 8.28 23.65 -47.27
CA LEU A 141 8.02 24.53 -46.13
C LEU A 141 8.20 26.01 -46.51
N LYS A 142 7.39 26.88 -45.89
CA LYS A 142 7.43 28.34 -46.13
C LYS A 142 8.52 29.07 -45.34
N THR A 143 9.06 28.42 -44.32
CA THR A 143 10.01 28.99 -43.33
C THR A 143 10.95 27.87 -42.92
N ASN A 144 12.26 28.14 -42.88
CA ASN A 144 13.25 27.16 -42.46
C ASN A 144 13.09 26.86 -40.95
N PRO A 145 12.70 25.62 -40.55
CA PRO A 145 12.49 25.29 -39.14
C PRO A 145 13.80 25.03 -38.39
N PHE A 146 14.92 24.90 -39.12
CA PHE A 146 16.27 24.69 -38.59
C PHE A 146 17.06 25.99 -38.40
N LYS A 147 16.49 27.16 -38.75
CA LYS A 147 17.07 28.50 -38.53
C LYS A 147 16.06 29.41 -37.83
N ILE A 148 16.07 29.38 -36.50
CA ILE A 148 15.09 30.09 -35.67
C ILE A 148 15.65 31.45 -35.25
N ASN A 149 15.04 32.52 -35.74
CA ASN A 149 15.30 33.87 -35.27
C ASN A 149 14.29 34.28 -34.18
N LEU A 150 14.79 34.51 -32.97
CA LEU A 150 14.02 34.66 -31.74
C LEU A 150 13.60 36.13 -31.46
N ASN A 151 13.35 36.93 -32.50
CA ASN A 151 13.12 38.39 -32.37
C ASN A 151 11.66 38.84 -32.20
N LYS A 152 10.72 37.99 -31.73
CA LYS A 152 9.37 38.45 -31.36
C LYS A 152 9.48 39.40 -30.14
N SER A 153 8.89 40.59 -30.24
CA SER A 153 8.77 41.50 -29.10
C SER A 153 7.69 41.05 -28.11
N LYS A 154 7.94 41.18 -26.80
CA LYS A 154 6.89 41.05 -25.78
C LYS A 154 5.74 42.03 -26.06
N VAL A 155 4.50 41.56 -25.90
CA VAL A 155 3.29 42.37 -25.93
C VAL A 155 2.70 42.36 -24.53
N GLY A 156 2.86 43.46 -23.80
CA GLY A 156 2.52 43.49 -22.38
C GLY A 156 3.44 42.60 -21.54
N SER A 157 2.87 41.82 -20.62
CA SER A 157 3.57 40.95 -19.68
C SER A 157 3.68 39.48 -20.12
N GLU A 158 3.05 39.10 -21.25
CA GLU A 158 2.94 37.69 -21.65
C GLU A 158 4.30 37.05 -22.02
N THR A 159 4.43 35.75 -21.71
CA THR A 159 5.56 34.90 -22.13
C THR A 159 5.57 34.70 -23.65
N VAL A 160 6.73 34.94 -24.29
CA VAL A 160 6.89 34.80 -25.74
C VAL A 160 7.23 33.35 -26.06
N ILE A 161 6.23 32.61 -26.53
CA ILE A 161 6.38 31.21 -26.93
C ILE A 161 6.58 31.10 -28.46
N TYR A 162 7.56 30.29 -28.86
CA TYR A 162 7.77 29.79 -30.21
C TYR A 162 7.42 28.30 -30.21
N LYS A 163 6.45 27.92 -31.06
CA LYS A 163 6.17 26.53 -31.40
C LYS A 163 6.74 26.28 -32.80
N ILE A 164 7.61 25.29 -32.95
CA ILE A 164 8.22 24.90 -34.22
C ILE A 164 7.99 23.40 -34.41
N ASP A 165 7.22 23.04 -35.43
CA ASP A 165 6.99 21.66 -35.79
C ASP A 165 8.12 21.19 -36.74
N ILE A 166 8.97 20.26 -36.28
CA ILE A 166 10.10 19.71 -37.03
C ILE A 166 9.64 18.43 -37.74
N PRO A 167 9.73 18.34 -39.09
CA PRO A 167 9.30 17.16 -39.84
C PRO A 167 10.33 16.02 -39.78
N GLU A 168 9.85 14.79 -40.00
CA GLU A 168 10.70 13.63 -40.27
C GLU A 168 11.43 13.82 -41.61
N LEU A 169 12.75 13.61 -41.65
CA LEU A 169 13.54 13.84 -42.86
C LEU A 169 13.29 12.77 -43.95
N PRO A 170 13.39 13.09 -45.25
CA PRO A 170 13.41 12.09 -46.33
C PRO A 170 14.55 11.08 -46.12
N VAL A 171 14.38 9.82 -46.54
CA VAL A 171 15.37 8.75 -46.27
C VAL A 171 16.77 9.10 -46.77
N GLU A 172 16.88 9.65 -47.98
CA GLU A 172 18.11 10.20 -48.60
C GLU A 172 18.84 11.25 -47.72
N ARG A 173 18.11 11.92 -46.83
CA ARG A 173 18.58 13.01 -45.97
C ARG A 173 18.89 12.57 -44.52
N ARG A 174 18.61 11.31 -44.14
CA ARG A 174 18.83 10.77 -42.78
C ARG A 174 20.29 10.38 -42.54
N LYS A 175 21.18 11.38 -42.56
CA LYS A 175 22.62 11.20 -42.34
C LYS A 175 22.99 11.21 -40.86
N LEU A 176 24.05 10.48 -40.51
CA LEU A 176 24.70 10.59 -39.20
C LEU A 176 25.33 11.98 -39.04
N GLN A 177 25.16 12.58 -37.87
CA GLN A 177 25.64 13.92 -37.53
C GLN A 177 26.71 13.82 -36.44
N LEU A 178 27.78 14.61 -36.53
CA LEU A 178 28.87 14.67 -35.53
C LEU A 178 28.52 15.55 -34.33
N THR A 179 28.70 15.05 -33.10
CA THR A 179 28.69 15.83 -31.85
C THR A 179 29.65 15.25 -30.78
N HIS A 180 30.70 16.00 -30.42
CA HIS A 180 31.52 15.68 -29.22
C HIS A 180 30.82 16.07 -27.89
N CYS A 181 29.62 16.66 -27.96
CA CYS A 181 28.92 17.22 -26.82
C CYS A 181 27.80 16.35 -26.26
N SER A 182 27.47 15.19 -26.84
CA SER A 182 26.54 14.27 -26.19
C SER A 182 27.22 13.42 -25.11
N ARG A 183 26.41 12.83 -24.23
CA ARG A 183 26.79 11.65 -23.42
C ARG A 183 26.21 10.34 -24.01
N TYR A 184 25.32 10.44 -24.99
CA TYR A 184 24.63 9.29 -25.62
C TYR A 184 25.22 8.98 -27.00
N THR A 185 26.55 9.00 -27.10
CA THR A 185 27.36 8.72 -28.30
C THR A 185 28.70 8.11 -27.87
N ASP A 186 29.26 7.19 -28.66
CA ASP A 186 30.63 6.70 -28.49
C ASP A 186 31.62 7.89 -28.55
N SER A 187 32.47 8.07 -27.54
CA SER A 187 33.42 9.19 -27.48
C SER A 187 34.53 9.10 -28.54
N SER A 188 34.82 7.90 -29.04
CA SER A 188 35.71 7.66 -30.17
C SER A 188 35.03 7.79 -31.54
N ARG A 189 33.69 7.75 -31.57
CA ARG A 189 32.84 7.85 -32.77
C ARG A 189 31.60 8.68 -32.45
N PRO A 190 31.73 10.02 -32.37
CA PRO A 190 30.74 10.90 -31.77
C PRO A 190 29.60 11.20 -32.75
N TYR A 191 29.03 10.15 -33.36
CA TYR A 191 28.08 10.25 -34.47
C TYR A 191 26.73 9.69 -34.04
N THR A 192 25.64 10.33 -34.45
CA THR A 192 24.28 9.83 -34.22
C THR A 192 23.28 10.44 -35.19
N TYR A 193 22.12 9.82 -35.39
CA TYR A 193 21.01 10.48 -36.06
C TYR A 193 20.46 11.60 -35.19
N GLY A 194 20.30 12.78 -35.78
CA GLY A 194 19.83 14.00 -35.14
C GLY A 194 19.55 15.10 -36.16
N VAL A 195 19.03 16.23 -35.70
CA VAL A 195 18.87 17.46 -36.48
C VAL A 195 19.52 18.62 -35.74
N TRP A 196 20.18 19.51 -36.49
CA TRP A 196 20.75 20.74 -35.96
C TRP A 196 19.79 21.91 -36.19
N ILE A 197 19.69 22.80 -35.21
CA ILE A 197 18.86 24.01 -35.25
C ILE A 197 19.73 25.20 -34.80
N GLU A 198 19.91 26.15 -35.70
CA GLU A 198 20.61 27.42 -35.47
C GLU A 198 19.64 28.41 -34.81
N LEU A 199 19.98 28.88 -33.61
CA LEU A 199 19.25 29.86 -32.82
C LEU A 199 19.97 31.21 -32.89
N ILE A 200 19.25 32.24 -33.32
CA ILE A 200 19.75 33.61 -33.49
C ILE A 200 18.85 34.58 -32.72
N HIS A 201 19.44 35.59 -32.08
CA HIS A 201 18.70 36.66 -31.39
C HIS A 201 19.44 38.02 -31.54
N GLU A 202 18.69 39.11 -31.70
CA GLU A 202 19.24 40.48 -31.87
C GLU A 202 19.74 41.13 -30.58
N LYS A 203 19.17 40.73 -29.43
CA LYS A 203 19.50 41.21 -28.08
C LYS A 203 20.04 40.05 -27.22
N GLU A 204 20.21 40.23 -25.92
CA GLU A 204 20.30 39.08 -25.01
C GLU A 204 18.90 38.52 -24.73
N ALA A 205 18.77 37.20 -24.67
CA ALA A 205 17.56 36.52 -24.19
C ALA A 205 17.91 35.28 -23.37
N LYS A 206 17.18 35.07 -22.28
CA LYS A 206 17.18 33.81 -21.54
C LYS A 206 15.97 32.99 -22.01
N VAL A 207 16.17 31.72 -22.31
CA VAL A 207 15.12 30.84 -22.87
C VAL A 207 15.08 29.49 -22.18
N ALA A 208 13.88 28.94 -22.07
CA ALA A 208 13.63 27.51 -21.85
C ALA A 208 13.35 26.83 -23.21
N ILE A 209 13.85 25.60 -23.37
CA ILE A 209 13.67 24.78 -24.56
C ILE A 209 13.14 23.41 -24.12
N GLU A 210 12.03 22.99 -24.72
CA GLU A 210 11.20 21.85 -24.32
C GLU A 210 10.73 21.06 -25.56
N LEU A 211 10.61 19.73 -25.44
CA LEU A 211 9.92 18.89 -26.43
C LEU A 211 8.53 18.46 -25.95
N ASP A 212 7.64 18.25 -26.93
CA ASP A 212 6.33 17.59 -26.79
C ASP A 212 5.29 18.39 -25.96
N LYS A 213 5.55 18.60 -24.67
CA LYS A 213 4.80 19.48 -23.77
C LYS A 213 5.65 19.94 -22.57
N LYS A 214 5.16 20.92 -21.81
CA LYS A 214 5.64 21.14 -20.43
C LYS A 214 5.09 20.03 -19.52
N TYR A 215 5.95 19.52 -18.64
CA TYR A 215 5.63 18.50 -17.63
C TYR A 215 5.71 19.11 -16.22
N TYR A 216 4.86 18.62 -15.32
CA TYR A 216 4.72 19.09 -13.93
C TYR A 216 5.05 17.97 -12.92
N VAL A 217 4.96 18.26 -11.62
CA VAL A 217 5.20 17.24 -10.56
C VAL A 217 4.20 16.08 -10.65
N ASP A 218 2.93 16.37 -10.95
CA ASP A 218 1.91 15.33 -11.08
C ASP A 218 2.18 14.40 -12.27
N ASP A 219 2.73 14.92 -13.38
CA ASP A 219 3.19 14.08 -14.48
C ASP A 219 4.31 13.11 -14.03
N VAL A 220 5.25 13.59 -13.21
CA VAL A 220 6.37 12.77 -12.71
C VAL A 220 5.86 11.72 -11.73
N ASN A 221 5.00 12.12 -10.79
CA ASN A 221 4.43 11.25 -9.78
C ASN A 221 3.54 10.17 -10.41
N LEU A 222 2.68 10.54 -11.36
CA LEU A 222 1.80 9.63 -12.09
C LEU A 222 2.61 8.60 -12.90
N ALA A 223 3.57 9.07 -13.70
CA ALA A 223 4.43 8.19 -14.50
C ALA A 223 5.30 7.27 -13.61
N GLN A 224 5.74 7.75 -12.43
CA GLN A 224 6.46 6.93 -11.45
C GLN A 224 5.58 5.89 -10.77
N ALA A 225 4.34 6.24 -10.40
CA ALA A 225 3.39 5.32 -9.79
C ALA A 225 2.94 4.22 -10.76
N GLN A 226 2.65 4.60 -12.02
CA GLN A 226 2.32 3.67 -13.11
C GLN A 226 3.55 2.90 -13.63
N ARG A 227 4.76 3.38 -13.33
CA ARG A 227 6.05 2.91 -13.88
C ARG A 227 6.14 3.01 -15.41
N GLU A 228 5.28 3.81 -16.04
CA GLU A 228 5.20 3.97 -17.49
C GLU A 228 6.20 5.03 -17.99
N THR A 229 6.95 4.70 -19.05
CA THR A 229 7.86 5.66 -19.69
C THR A 229 7.14 6.49 -20.75
N ILE A 230 6.98 7.79 -20.49
CA ILE A 230 6.28 8.75 -21.35
C ILE A 230 7.23 9.79 -21.96
N GLY A 231 6.81 10.39 -23.07
CA GLY A 231 7.60 11.39 -23.81
C GLY A 231 8.53 10.79 -24.87
N THR A 232 9.55 11.54 -25.29
CA THR A 232 10.45 11.17 -26.37
C THR A 232 11.84 10.76 -25.88
N GLU A 233 12.38 9.63 -26.36
CA GLU A 233 13.74 9.16 -26.04
C GLU A 233 14.89 10.01 -26.63
N LEU A 234 14.60 11.24 -27.04
CA LEU A 234 15.57 12.14 -27.65
C LEU A 234 16.48 12.77 -26.58
N ALA A 235 17.57 13.37 -27.03
CA ALA A 235 18.49 14.13 -26.18
C ALA A 235 18.80 15.49 -26.80
N PHE A 236 19.05 16.46 -25.92
CA PHE A 236 19.47 17.81 -26.23
C PHE A 236 20.96 18.01 -25.96
N VAL A 237 21.59 18.70 -26.91
CA VAL A 237 22.94 19.27 -26.81
C VAL A 237 22.86 20.72 -27.32
N LEU A 238 23.44 21.68 -26.60
CA LEU A 238 23.53 23.07 -27.04
C LEU A 238 24.99 23.52 -27.06
N THR A 239 25.45 24.04 -28.20
CA THR A 239 26.82 24.51 -28.41
C THR A 239 26.87 25.96 -28.90
N GLN A 240 28.02 26.63 -28.68
CA GLN A 240 28.31 27.94 -29.27
C GLN A 240 29.15 27.84 -30.54
N SER A 241 29.93 26.77 -30.70
CA SER A 241 30.62 26.46 -31.96
C SER A 241 29.88 25.36 -32.72
N CYS A 242 29.97 25.42 -34.05
CA CYS A 242 29.34 24.51 -34.99
C CYS A 242 30.46 23.95 -35.87
N LEU A 243 30.73 22.66 -35.74
CA LEU A 243 31.88 22.03 -36.37
C LEU A 243 31.74 22.04 -37.90
N ASP A 244 32.82 22.44 -38.59
CA ASP A 244 32.89 22.51 -40.05
C ASP A 244 33.32 21.18 -40.68
N SER A 245 34.32 20.51 -40.09
CA SER A 245 34.94 19.27 -40.57
C SER A 245 34.81 18.12 -39.58
N VAL A 246 34.75 16.88 -40.09
CA VAL A 246 34.71 15.65 -39.28
C VAL A 246 36.04 15.41 -38.55
N ASP A 247 37.16 15.88 -39.11
CA ASP A 247 38.50 15.79 -38.52
C ASP A 247 38.87 17.00 -37.62
N SER A 248 37.92 17.89 -37.33
CA SER A 248 38.16 19.04 -36.45
C SER A 248 38.57 18.59 -35.04
N LYS A 249 39.49 19.36 -34.43
CA LYS A 249 39.89 19.25 -33.03
C LYS A 249 39.49 20.48 -32.21
N ASP A 250 38.65 21.32 -32.78
CA ASP A 250 38.18 22.55 -32.14
C ASP A 250 37.22 22.18 -31.00
N ASP A 251 37.35 22.84 -29.85
CA ASP A 251 36.38 22.68 -28.78
C ASP A 251 35.02 23.22 -29.25
N PRO A 252 33.96 22.38 -29.37
CA PRO A 252 32.64 22.83 -29.77
C PRO A 252 31.97 23.76 -28.75
N GLN A 253 32.54 23.95 -27.56
CA GLN A 253 31.98 24.72 -26.45
C GLN A 253 30.61 24.16 -26.04
N CYS A 254 30.64 22.98 -25.43
CA CYS A 254 29.45 22.25 -24.97
C CYS A 254 28.78 22.95 -23.78
N MET A 255 27.78 23.80 -24.05
CA MET A 255 27.14 24.63 -23.02
C MET A 255 26.17 23.84 -22.13
N TYR A 256 25.23 23.10 -22.74
CA TYR A 256 24.19 22.37 -22.02
C TYR A 256 23.93 21.00 -22.67
N ARG A 257 23.56 20.02 -21.83
CA ARG A 257 23.25 18.64 -22.21
C ARG A 257 22.10 18.15 -21.33
N ASN A 258 21.10 17.48 -21.89
CA ASN A 258 20.03 16.81 -21.13
C ASN A 258 19.44 15.67 -21.98
N GLY A 259 18.93 14.60 -21.35
CA GLY A 259 18.33 13.45 -22.05
C GLY A 259 17.09 12.88 -21.37
N GLY A 260 16.38 13.71 -20.60
CA GLY A 260 15.19 13.33 -19.83
C GLY A 260 14.96 14.24 -18.63
N LEU A 261 13.76 14.16 -18.07
CA LEU A 261 13.34 14.86 -16.85
C LEU A 261 13.41 13.92 -15.63
N SER A 262 12.96 12.68 -15.78
CA SER A 262 13.04 11.63 -14.75
C SER A 262 13.38 10.28 -15.39
N LYS A 263 13.37 9.19 -14.61
CA LYS A 263 13.42 7.82 -15.15
C LYS A 263 12.24 7.51 -16.08
N TYR A 264 11.10 8.16 -15.84
CA TYR A 264 9.82 7.86 -16.50
C TYR A 264 9.37 8.95 -17.48
N ILE A 265 9.85 10.19 -17.34
CA ILE A 265 9.63 11.26 -18.33
C ILE A 265 10.90 11.46 -19.15
N LEU A 266 10.89 10.96 -20.38
CA LEU A 266 12.07 10.85 -21.23
C LEU A 266 12.34 12.10 -22.08
N SER A 267 11.32 12.94 -22.32
CA SER A 267 11.47 14.16 -23.12
C SER A 267 12.52 15.12 -22.50
N PRO A 268 13.51 15.58 -23.27
CA PRO A 268 14.59 16.43 -22.78
C PRO A 268 14.18 17.89 -22.64
N ARG A 269 14.92 18.62 -21.78
CA ARG A 269 14.67 20.02 -21.42
C ARG A 269 15.96 20.75 -21.06
N ILE A 270 16.14 21.99 -21.51
CA ILE A 270 17.26 22.86 -21.10
C ILE A 270 16.83 24.32 -20.93
N THR A 271 17.61 25.09 -20.18
CA THR A 271 17.56 26.56 -20.12
C THR A 271 18.90 27.14 -20.51
N SER A 272 18.93 28.25 -21.26
CA SER A 272 20.17 28.88 -21.71
C SER A 272 20.05 30.40 -21.83
N VAL A 273 21.20 31.08 -21.85
CA VAL A 273 21.32 32.51 -22.20
C VAL A 273 21.90 32.61 -23.60
N ILE A 274 21.10 33.17 -24.52
CA ILE A 274 21.43 33.43 -25.91
C ILE A 274 21.90 34.89 -26.03
N TYR A 275 23.20 35.08 -26.25
CA TYR A 275 23.81 36.41 -26.39
C TYR A 275 23.61 36.99 -27.81
N PRO A 276 23.49 38.33 -27.93
CA PRO A 276 23.18 38.99 -29.19
C PRO A 276 24.23 38.73 -30.27
N LYS A 277 23.77 38.43 -31.49
CA LYS A 277 24.62 38.21 -32.68
C LYS A 277 25.59 37.02 -32.60
N THR A 278 25.52 36.21 -31.54
CA THR A 278 26.20 34.92 -31.44
C THR A 278 25.20 33.83 -31.84
N PRO A 279 25.45 33.02 -32.88
CA PRO A 279 24.60 31.87 -33.18
C PRO A 279 24.84 30.77 -32.15
N TYR A 280 23.77 30.08 -31.75
CA TYR A 280 23.83 28.89 -30.90
C TYR A 280 23.24 27.71 -31.67
N TYR A 281 23.77 26.51 -31.43
CA TYR A 281 23.43 25.34 -32.22
C TYR A 281 22.84 24.26 -31.31
N LEU A 282 21.53 24.10 -31.38
CA LEU A 282 20.78 23.06 -30.68
C LEU A 282 20.78 21.80 -31.53
N PHE A 283 21.33 20.72 -31.01
CA PHE A 283 21.28 19.39 -31.61
C PHE A 283 20.25 18.53 -30.86
N ILE A 284 19.24 18.07 -31.61
CA ILE A 284 18.15 17.22 -31.10
C ILE A 284 18.34 15.85 -31.73
N HIS A 285 18.61 14.83 -30.90
CA HIS A 285 19.19 13.60 -31.43
C HIS A 285 18.78 12.31 -30.73
N SER A 286 18.97 11.19 -31.41
CA SER A 286 18.75 9.84 -30.91
C SER A 286 19.92 9.38 -30.03
N LYS A 287 19.63 8.56 -29.02
CA LYS A 287 20.64 7.95 -28.15
C LYS A 287 21.34 6.83 -28.95
N TYR A 288 22.67 6.93 -29.09
CA TYR A 288 23.56 5.98 -29.77
C TYR A 288 23.13 5.55 -31.19
N ALA A 289 22.63 6.47 -32.02
CA ALA A 289 22.15 6.19 -33.39
C ALA A 289 21.06 5.10 -33.51
N SER A 290 20.37 4.78 -32.41
CA SER A 290 19.40 3.68 -32.30
C SER A 290 18.23 3.75 -33.28
N LYS A 291 17.81 4.95 -33.67
CA LYS A 291 16.72 5.20 -34.63
C LYS A 291 16.86 6.56 -35.30
N THR A 292 16.35 6.68 -36.52
CA THR A 292 16.25 7.98 -37.20
C THR A 292 15.18 8.85 -36.54
N ILE A 293 15.36 10.18 -36.59
CA ILE A 293 14.50 11.13 -35.89
C ILE A 293 13.10 11.21 -36.53
N PRO A 294 12.01 10.94 -35.78
CA PRO A 294 10.64 11.16 -36.24
C PRO A 294 10.28 12.66 -36.24
N SER A 295 9.10 13.02 -36.74
CA SER A 295 8.60 14.40 -36.56
C SER A 295 8.30 14.70 -35.08
N PHE A 296 8.64 15.89 -34.61
CA PHE A 296 8.40 16.34 -33.23
C PHE A 296 8.09 17.83 -33.16
N THR A 297 7.54 18.30 -32.04
CA THR A 297 7.33 19.72 -31.78
C THR A 297 8.36 20.24 -30.78
N LEU A 298 9.07 21.30 -31.17
CA LEU A 298 9.95 22.09 -30.32
C LEU A 298 9.19 23.30 -29.77
N TYR A 299 9.29 23.51 -28.46
CA TYR A 299 8.86 24.75 -27.79
C TYR A 299 10.09 25.50 -27.30
N ILE A 300 10.13 26.80 -27.61
CA ILE A 300 11.11 27.74 -27.04
C ILE A 300 10.31 28.86 -26.39
N SER A 301 10.54 29.11 -25.10
CA SER A 301 9.83 30.12 -24.31
C SER A 301 10.83 31.09 -23.70
N ASP A 302 10.54 32.38 -23.69
CA ASP A 302 11.38 33.35 -22.96
C ASP A 302 11.12 33.32 -21.45
N ILE A 303 12.18 33.49 -20.65
CA ILE A 303 12.15 33.31 -19.19
C ILE A 303 12.98 34.41 -18.50
N SER A 304 12.66 34.81 -17.28
CA SER A 304 13.61 35.56 -16.45
C SER A 304 14.66 34.63 -15.82
N HIS A 305 14.28 33.41 -15.41
CA HIS A 305 15.21 32.45 -14.81
C HIS A 305 14.69 31.02 -14.89
N ALA A 306 15.57 30.04 -14.68
CA ALA A 306 15.20 28.62 -14.67
C ALA A 306 14.25 28.29 -13.51
N CYS A 307 14.40 28.95 -12.35
CA CYS A 307 13.56 28.68 -11.18
C CYS A 307 12.06 28.88 -11.41
N SER A 308 11.66 29.84 -12.25
CA SER A 308 10.26 30.25 -12.43
C SER A 308 9.51 29.48 -13.51
N THR A 309 10.24 28.71 -14.32
CA THR A 309 9.68 27.93 -15.44
C THR A 309 10.00 26.45 -15.34
N ASN A 310 11.16 26.11 -14.78
CA ASN A 310 11.71 24.77 -14.63
C ASN A 310 11.78 24.32 -13.14
N SER A 311 10.90 24.84 -12.29
CA SER A 311 10.62 24.26 -10.98
C SER A 311 9.76 23.00 -11.08
N PHE A 312 9.95 22.10 -10.12
CA PHE A 312 8.96 21.15 -9.64
C PHE A 312 8.06 21.84 -8.62
N ASP A 313 6.77 21.95 -8.92
CA ASP A 313 5.81 22.61 -8.02
C ASP A 313 5.36 21.65 -6.92
N LEU A 314 5.68 21.96 -5.65
CA LEU A 314 5.37 21.13 -4.50
C LEU A 314 4.17 21.69 -3.73
N GLU A 315 3.07 20.94 -3.69
CA GLU A 315 1.88 21.32 -2.92
C GLU A 315 2.07 21.16 -1.41
N LEU A 316 1.40 22.05 -0.65
CA LEU A 316 1.26 21.96 0.81
C LEU A 316 0.80 20.57 1.27
N ASN A 317 -0.18 20.01 0.56
CA ASN A 317 -0.85 18.76 0.93
C ASN A 317 0.15 17.59 1.06
N VAL A 318 1.16 17.55 0.18
CA VAL A 318 2.18 16.50 0.17
C VAL A 318 3.19 16.72 1.31
N ILE A 319 3.67 17.97 1.47
CA ILE A 319 4.65 18.36 2.51
C ILE A 319 4.07 18.24 3.93
N GLY A 320 2.75 18.41 4.08
CA GLY A 320 2.01 18.34 5.34
C GLY A 320 1.56 16.94 5.76
N THR A 321 1.84 15.89 4.96
CA THR A 321 1.68 14.51 5.42
C THR A 321 2.78 14.13 6.42
N GLY A 322 2.57 13.08 7.22
CA GLY A 322 3.58 12.60 8.18
C GLY A 322 4.90 12.15 7.54
N ASP A 323 4.84 11.58 6.33
CA ASP A 323 6.01 11.10 5.57
C ASP A 323 6.65 12.18 4.68
N GLY A 324 5.92 13.26 4.39
CA GLY A 324 6.33 14.38 3.55
C GLY A 324 6.44 14.06 2.05
N TYR A 325 6.99 15.01 1.29
CA TYR A 325 7.41 14.77 -0.09
C TYR A 325 8.73 13.98 -0.13
N GLN A 326 8.83 13.01 -1.04
CA GLN A 326 10.03 12.21 -1.29
C GLN A 326 10.25 12.05 -2.80
N GLY A 327 11.48 12.20 -3.29
CA GLY A 327 11.82 12.05 -4.71
C GLY A 327 13.28 11.71 -4.99
N VAL A 328 13.54 11.06 -6.14
CA VAL A 328 14.87 10.56 -6.54
C VAL A 328 15.36 11.30 -7.79
N PHE A 329 16.57 11.86 -7.72
CA PHE A 329 17.08 12.84 -8.68
C PHE A 329 18.44 12.45 -9.27
N GLU A 330 18.43 12.08 -10.55
CA GLU A 330 19.59 11.61 -11.32
C GLU A 330 20.38 12.76 -11.98
N LEU A 331 21.69 12.81 -11.77
CA LEU A 331 22.59 13.83 -12.35
C LEU A 331 22.52 13.92 -13.89
N ALA A 332 22.13 12.84 -14.58
CA ALA A 332 21.96 12.81 -16.03
C ALA A 332 20.80 13.70 -16.54
N ASN A 333 19.83 14.01 -15.67
CA ASN A 333 18.66 14.83 -15.96
C ASN A 333 18.77 16.25 -15.37
N ALA A 334 19.77 16.51 -14.53
CA ALA A 334 19.99 17.81 -13.89
C ALA A 334 20.30 18.91 -14.91
N MET A 335 19.79 20.13 -14.67
CA MET A 335 20.05 21.30 -15.52
C MET A 335 21.08 22.23 -14.88
N ALA A 336 21.89 22.91 -15.69
CA ALA A 336 22.86 23.88 -15.19
C ALA A 336 22.18 25.24 -14.95
N SER A 337 22.32 25.76 -13.73
CA SER A 337 21.66 26.99 -13.26
C SER A 337 22.52 27.71 -12.21
N ARG A 338 22.06 28.87 -11.73
CA ARG A 338 22.71 29.72 -10.71
C ARG A 338 21.67 30.14 -9.69
N SER A 339 22.06 30.53 -8.49
CA SER A 339 21.15 31.13 -7.51
C SER A 339 21.76 32.42 -6.94
N ILE A 340 20.93 33.24 -6.29
CA ILE A 340 21.40 34.43 -5.56
C ILE A 340 22.21 34.05 -4.30
N CYS A 341 22.03 32.83 -3.79
CA CYS A 341 22.90 32.24 -2.77
C CYS A 341 24.26 31.82 -3.34
N THR A 342 24.25 31.18 -4.52
CA THR A 342 25.39 30.52 -5.17
C THR A 342 25.50 30.98 -6.63
N PRO A 343 26.26 32.06 -6.91
CA PRO A 343 26.34 32.65 -8.25
C PRO A 343 27.11 31.83 -9.30
N SER A 344 27.76 30.74 -8.91
CA SER A 344 28.43 29.81 -9.83
C SER A 344 27.42 28.97 -10.63
N LEU A 345 27.79 28.57 -11.84
CA LEU A 345 26.94 27.72 -12.68
C LEU A 345 27.06 26.26 -12.23
N ASN A 346 26.10 25.79 -11.45
CA ASN A 346 26.06 24.46 -10.86
C ASN A 346 24.93 23.62 -11.50
N LYS A 347 25.05 22.29 -11.47
CA LYS A 347 24.00 21.37 -11.94
C LYS A 347 23.00 21.12 -10.83
N GLY A 348 21.71 21.04 -11.13
CA GLY A 348 20.71 20.73 -10.13
C GLY A 348 19.27 20.72 -10.61
N PHE A 349 18.37 20.73 -9.63
CA PHE A 349 16.92 20.71 -9.78
C PHE A 349 16.30 21.82 -8.93
N TRP A 350 15.27 22.48 -9.47
CA TRP A 350 14.55 23.53 -8.77
C TRP A 350 13.20 23.03 -8.31
N PHE A 351 12.74 23.51 -7.15
CA PHE A 351 11.43 23.23 -6.59
C PHE A 351 10.78 24.54 -6.17
N LYS A 352 9.48 24.69 -6.43
CA LYS A 352 8.65 25.82 -5.99
C LYS A 352 7.84 25.35 -4.78
N ILE A 353 7.95 26.06 -3.67
CA ILE A 353 7.27 25.77 -2.41
C ILE A 353 6.45 27.01 -2.04
N GLU A 354 5.14 26.83 -1.84
CA GLU A 354 4.28 27.94 -1.43
C GLU A 354 4.48 28.29 0.05
N GLY A 355 4.42 29.59 0.37
CA GLY A 355 4.68 30.10 1.70
C GLY A 355 3.59 29.74 2.71
N THR A 356 4.00 29.20 3.85
CA THR A 356 3.14 28.86 4.99
C THR A 356 3.80 29.30 6.29
N GLU A 357 3.03 29.42 7.38
CA GLU A 357 3.59 29.73 8.71
C GLU A 357 4.16 28.47 9.40
N GLN A 358 4.95 27.67 8.68
CA GLN A 358 5.49 26.38 9.12
C GLN A 358 7.02 26.34 9.11
N THR A 359 7.59 25.29 9.72
CA THR A 359 9.02 24.97 9.62
C THR A 359 9.18 23.72 8.76
N LEU A 360 10.06 23.78 7.76
CA LEU A 360 10.35 22.65 6.88
C LEU A 360 11.68 22.01 7.25
N ASP A 361 11.72 20.68 7.19
CA ASP A 361 12.93 19.86 7.22
C ASP A 361 13.19 19.34 5.81
N ILE A 362 14.18 19.93 5.14
CA ILE A 362 14.61 19.62 3.77
C ILE A 362 15.88 18.77 3.89
N SER A 363 15.77 17.47 3.67
CA SER A 363 16.83 16.48 3.89
C SER A 363 17.28 15.86 2.57
N THR A 364 18.59 15.61 2.45
CA THR A 364 19.15 14.70 1.43
C THR A 364 19.88 13.51 2.04
N CYS A 365 19.73 13.29 3.35
CA CYS A 365 20.53 12.35 4.14
C CYS A 365 20.40 10.88 3.74
N ASP A 366 19.29 10.52 3.10
CA ASP A 366 18.98 9.16 2.66
C ASP A 366 19.64 8.79 1.31
N SER A 367 20.58 9.62 0.83
CA SER A 367 21.32 9.46 -0.43
C SER A 367 22.63 8.67 -0.28
N GLY A 368 23.24 8.31 -1.40
CA GLY A 368 24.66 7.94 -1.43
C GLY A 368 25.59 9.10 -1.04
N ALA A 369 26.86 8.81 -0.74
CA ALA A 369 27.84 9.80 -0.25
C ALA A 369 28.34 10.77 -1.35
N PHE A 370 27.45 11.65 -1.80
CA PHE A 370 27.68 12.67 -2.83
C PHE A 370 27.81 14.08 -2.22
N ASP A 371 28.44 14.99 -2.96
CA ASP A 371 28.55 16.42 -2.58
C ASP A 371 27.31 17.22 -3.06
N VAL A 372 26.53 17.76 -2.11
CA VAL A 372 25.20 18.33 -2.35
C VAL A 372 25.01 19.68 -1.63
N THR A 373 24.46 20.68 -2.34
CA THR A 373 24.09 21.99 -1.76
C THR A 373 22.59 22.22 -1.87
N LEU A 374 21.94 22.59 -0.75
CA LEU A 374 20.57 23.08 -0.70
C LEU A 374 20.59 24.61 -0.54
N ASP A 375 20.13 25.34 -1.57
CA ASP A 375 19.87 26.78 -1.50
C ASP A 375 18.36 27.04 -1.44
N LEU A 376 17.88 27.75 -0.42
CA LEU A 376 16.49 28.21 -0.32
C LEU A 376 16.42 29.73 -0.53
N ILE A 377 15.69 30.14 -1.57
CA ILE A 377 15.50 31.51 -2.01
C ILE A 377 14.06 31.94 -1.68
N GLU A 378 13.90 33.11 -1.09
CA GLU A 378 12.59 33.75 -0.87
C GLU A 378 12.31 34.79 -1.97
N VAL A 379 11.06 34.85 -2.43
CA VAL A 379 10.57 35.76 -3.47
C VAL A 379 9.25 36.37 -3.03
N LYS A 380 9.12 37.69 -3.13
CA LYS A 380 7.87 38.42 -2.86
C LYS A 380 7.17 38.78 -4.17
N LEU A 381 5.99 38.21 -4.43
CA LEU A 381 5.29 38.33 -5.72
C LEU A 381 5.06 39.78 -6.15
N SER A 382 4.69 40.67 -5.22
CA SER A 382 4.45 42.09 -5.49
C SER A 382 5.66 42.81 -6.10
N ASP A 383 6.87 42.32 -5.82
CA ASP A 383 8.12 43.00 -6.15
C ASP A 383 8.57 42.65 -7.59
N TYR A 384 7.93 41.63 -8.18
CA TYR A 384 7.93 41.31 -9.61
C TYR A 384 6.64 41.79 -10.33
N GLY A 385 5.77 42.54 -9.64
CA GLY A 385 4.47 42.97 -10.17
C GLY A 385 3.39 41.88 -10.23
N LEU A 386 3.63 40.72 -9.60
CA LEU A 386 2.72 39.57 -9.55
C LEU A 386 1.82 39.60 -8.31
N ASN A 387 0.81 38.74 -8.30
CA ASN A 387 -0.10 38.51 -7.18
C ASN A 387 -0.44 37.03 -7.02
N ASN A 388 -1.16 36.66 -5.96
CA ASN A 388 -1.50 35.27 -5.63
C ASN A 388 -2.45 34.59 -6.65
N THR A 389 -2.92 35.28 -7.68
CA THR A 389 -3.71 34.71 -8.80
C THR A 389 -2.92 34.73 -10.12
N SER A 390 -1.63 35.03 -10.09
CA SER A 390 -0.77 35.08 -11.28
C SER A 390 -0.28 33.68 -11.65
N THR A 391 -0.82 33.11 -12.72
CA THR A 391 -0.45 31.76 -13.22
C THR A 391 0.83 31.76 -14.04
N ASP A 392 1.19 32.88 -14.67
CA ASP A 392 2.50 33.08 -15.31
C ASP A 392 3.48 33.69 -14.29
N LEU A 393 4.48 32.89 -13.88
CA LEU A 393 5.54 33.29 -12.95
C LEU A 393 6.86 33.63 -13.65
N SER A 394 6.91 33.56 -14.99
CA SER A 394 8.14 33.60 -15.80
C SER A 394 9.00 34.85 -15.57
N SER A 395 8.41 35.94 -15.06
CA SER A 395 9.11 37.19 -14.72
C SER A 395 10.06 37.06 -13.52
N ILE A 396 9.91 36.06 -12.66
CA ILE A 396 10.73 35.87 -11.46
C ILE A 396 12.17 35.47 -11.83
N ASP A 397 13.15 36.12 -11.21
CA ASP A 397 14.58 35.80 -11.32
C ASP A 397 15.18 35.46 -9.95
N CYS A 398 15.63 34.22 -9.76
CA CYS A 398 16.22 33.74 -8.50
C CYS A 398 17.75 33.88 -8.42
N ASN A 399 18.39 34.50 -9.42
CA ASN A 399 19.83 34.78 -9.46
C ASN A 399 20.14 36.26 -9.10
N SER A 400 19.14 37.14 -9.01
CA SER A 400 19.32 38.55 -8.62
C SER A 400 18.14 39.11 -7.83
N ALA A 401 18.36 40.22 -7.12
CA ALA A 401 17.30 40.99 -6.48
C ALA A 401 16.16 41.34 -7.47
N PRO A 402 14.88 41.38 -7.04
CA PRO A 402 14.41 41.41 -5.65
C PRO A 402 14.27 40.05 -4.93
N ALA A 403 14.61 38.92 -5.55
CA ALA A 403 14.80 37.67 -4.80
C ALA A 403 15.86 37.82 -3.70
N LYS A 404 15.79 37.00 -2.65
CA LYS A 404 16.74 37.00 -1.54
C LYS A 404 17.12 35.57 -1.15
N CYS A 405 18.41 35.34 -0.87
CA CYS A 405 18.84 34.10 -0.24
C CYS A 405 18.31 34.06 1.20
N LEU A 406 17.55 33.03 1.56
CA LEU A 406 17.11 32.79 2.94
C LEU A 406 18.11 31.89 3.67
N ALA A 407 18.50 30.77 3.07
CA ALA A 407 19.45 29.84 3.66
C ALA A 407 20.21 29.01 2.62
N THR A 408 21.44 28.60 2.97
CA THR A 408 22.27 27.64 2.23
C THR A 408 22.80 26.57 3.19
N ARG A 409 22.82 25.30 2.76
CA ARG A 409 23.44 24.18 3.48
C ARG A 409 24.19 23.25 2.53
N THR A 410 25.37 22.81 2.96
CA THR A 410 26.26 21.83 2.28
C THR A 410 26.59 20.64 3.19
N SER A 411 25.86 20.51 4.30
CA SER A 411 26.05 19.51 5.36
C SER A 411 24.80 19.47 6.25
N GLY A 412 24.77 18.55 7.22
CA GLY A 412 23.67 18.41 8.19
C GLY A 412 23.25 16.96 8.47
N CYS A 413 23.82 16.00 7.75
CA CYS A 413 23.49 14.57 7.82
C CYS A 413 24.48 13.72 8.64
N GLY A 414 25.23 14.31 9.57
CA GLY A 414 26.27 13.66 10.38
C GLY A 414 27.66 14.31 10.21
N GLU A 415 28.62 13.98 11.08
CA GLU A 415 29.91 14.68 11.15
C GLU A 415 30.81 14.49 9.92
N ASP A 416 30.78 13.30 9.29
CA ASP A 416 31.55 12.99 8.07
C ASP A 416 30.74 13.15 6.76
N SER A 417 29.49 13.61 6.82
CA SER A 417 28.57 13.60 5.66
C SER A 417 28.62 14.88 4.83
N ARG A 418 28.76 14.73 3.50
CA ARG A 418 28.64 15.81 2.50
C ARG A 418 27.21 16.07 2.03
N LEU A 419 26.25 15.32 2.60
CA LEU A 419 24.83 15.50 2.32
C LEU A 419 24.26 16.64 3.17
N ALA A 420 23.41 17.45 2.55
CA ALA A 420 22.83 18.63 3.15
C ALA A 420 21.50 18.33 3.84
N ARG A 421 21.29 18.93 5.02
CA ARG A 421 19.99 19.04 5.68
C ARG A 421 19.74 20.50 6.07
N LEU A 422 18.58 21.01 5.71
CA LEU A 422 18.16 22.40 5.92
C LEU A 422 16.82 22.40 6.67
N ILE A 423 16.88 22.73 7.97
CA ILE A 423 15.70 23.10 8.75
C ILE A 423 15.53 24.61 8.64
N GLN A 424 14.38 25.07 8.12
CA GLN A 424 14.10 26.49 7.91
C GLN A 424 12.62 26.82 8.08
N ARG A 425 12.32 27.90 8.81
CA ARG A 425 10.96 28.46 8.88
C ARG A 425 10.66 29.27 7.62
N ILE A 426 9.46 29.09 7.08
CA ILE A 426 8.89 29.90 5.99
C ILE A 426 7.74 30.77 6.53
N ASP A 427 7.23 31.70 5.71
CA ASP A 427 6.08 32.55 6.05
C ASP A 427 5.09 32.68 4.89
N SER A 428 3.85 33.07 5.20
CA SER A 428 2.71 33.13 4.28
C SER A 428 2.71 34.25 3.23
N LYS A 429 3.75 35.12 3.19
CA LYS A 429 3.82 36.31 2.32
C LYS A 429 4.80 36.15 1.16
N HIS A 430 5.59 35.08 1.17
CA HIS A 430 6.64 34.82 0.19
C HIS A 430 6.40 33.50 -0.55
N LEU A 431 6.82 33.45 -1.80
CA LEU A 431 6.99 32.22 -2.57
C LEU A 431 8.45 31.76 -2.40
N TYR A 432 8.67 30.48 -2.20
CA TYR A 432 10.00 29.93 -1.98
C TYR A 432 10.45 29.07 -3.15
N PHE A 433 11.74 29.18 -3.47
CA PHE A 433 12.39 28.36 -4.49
C PHE A 433 13.59 27.66 -3.87
N LEU A 434 13.56 26.32 -3.85
CA LEU A 434 14.68 25.47 -3.44
C LEU A 434 15.48 25.09 -4.69
N PHE A 435 16.81 25.23 -4.64
CA PHE A 435 17.73 24.71 -5.64
C PHE A 435 18.59 23.61 -5.02
N LEU A 436 18.26 22.36 -5.36
CA LEU A 436 19.07 21.18 -5.07
C LEU A 436 20.22 21.12 -6.07
N GLN A 437 21.44 21.42 -5.63
CA GLN A 437 22.65 21.36 -6.44
C GLN A 437 23.41 20.08 -6.17
N ILE A 438 23.94 19.48 -7.23
CA ILE A 438 24.73 18.26 -7.20
C ILE A 438 26.12 18.60 -7.73
N ASN A 439 27.11 18.61 -6.84
CA ASN A 439 28.47 19.09 -7.13
C ASN A 439 29.36 18.00 -7.77
N GLU A 440 28.73 17.03 -8.43
CA GLU A 440 29.36 15.83 -8.99
C GLU A 440 29.58 15.92 -10.50
N GLU A 441 30.66 15.31 -10.98
CA GLU A 441 31.04 15.36 -12.40
C GLU A 441 30.41 14.23 -13.23
N TYR A 442 30.49 12.98 -12.75
CA TYR A 442 30.21 11.77 -13.53
C TYR A 442 28.76 11.33 -13.44
N ALA A 443 28.36 10.71 -12.32
CA ALA A 443 27.01 10.23 -12.03
C ALA A 443 26.73 10.36 -10.52
N ALA A 444 25.49 10.68 -10.17
CA ALA A 444 24.99 10.74 -8.80
C ALA A 444 23.47 10.62 -8.81
N SER A 445 22.91 10.00 -7.76
CA SER A 445 21.48 9.82 -7.55
C SER A 445 21.14 10.29 -6.14
N ILE A 446 20.30 11.32 -6.04
CA ILE A 446 20.02 12.03 -4.77
C ILE A 446 18.58 11.78 -4.36
N ASN A 447 18.39 11.29 -3.14
CA ASN A 447 17.10 11.20 -2.49
C ASN A 447 16.85 12.53 -1.76
N LEU A 448 15.74 13.20 -2.11
CA LEU A 448 15.30 14.45 -1.49
C LEU A 448 14.00 14.22 -0.72
N THR A 449 14.00 14.57 0.56
CA THR A 449 12.85 14.47 1.46
C THR A 449 12.50 15.86 1.99
N ILE A 450 11.23 16.28 1.91
CA ILE A 450 10.74 17.58 2.39
C ILE A 450 9.46 17.38 3.19
N LYS A 451 9.52 17.65 4.49
CA LYS A 451 8.39 17.49 5.42
C LYS A 451 8.19 18.73 6.30
N SER A 452 6.95 18.96 6.74
CA SER A 452 6.65 19.92 7.79
C SER A 452 7.06 19.38 9.16
N ILE A 453 7.61 20.22 10.03
CA ILE A 453 8.01 19.88 11.40
C ILE A 453 7.59 20.98 12.39
N CYS A 454 7.62 20.65 13.69
CA CYS A 454 7.28 21.56 14.79
C CYS A 454 5.89 22.21 14.66
N PRO A 455 4.81 21.39 14.59
CA PRO A 455 3.45 21.88 14.37
C PRO A 455 3.03 22.94 15.40
N GLY A 456 2.22 23.90 14.95
CA GLY A 456 1.71 24.98 15.80
C GLY A 456 2.77 25.88 16.44
N ASP A 457 4.00 25.92 15.89
CA ASP A 457 5.16 26.61 16.48
C ASP A 457 5.54 26.04 17.86
N CYS A 458 5.60 24.71 17.97
CA CYS A 458 5.78 23.99 19.24
C CYS A 458 4.73 24.41 20.29
N GLY A 459 3.48 24.60 19.86
CA GLY A 459 2.39 25.12 20.70
C GLY A 459 2.59 26.55 21.21
N LYS A 460 3.58 27.29 20.71
CA LYS A 460 4.10 28.56 21.26
C LYS A 460 4.69 28.42 22.67
N ARG A 461 5.05 27.19 23.08
CA ARG A 461 5.58 26.83 24.41
C ARG A 461 6.93 26.08 24.34
N GLY A 462 7.47 25.90 23.14
CA GLY A 462 8.83 25.43 22.89
C GLY A 462 9.49 26.22 21.77
N ILE A 463 10.68 25.76 21.38
CA ILE A 463 11.46 26.30 20.26
C ILE A 463 11.71 25.15 19.29
N CYS A 464 11.45 25.37 17.99
CA CYS A 464 11.79 24.39 16.98
C CYS A 464 13.31 24.34 16.78
N SER A 465 13.93 23.20 17.11
CA SER A 465 15.38 23.03 17.09
C SER A 465 15.89 22.80 15.69
N THR A 466 16.80 23.68 15.23
CA THR A 466 17.36 23.66 13.87
C THR A 466 18.46 22.62 13.67
N SER A 467 18.78 21.81 14.69
CA SER A 467 19.73 20.69 14.62
C SER A 467 19.03 19.33 14.65
N SER A 468 18.09 19.10 15.58
CA SER A 468 17.32 17.85 15.65
C SER A 468 16.14 17.82 14.66
N GLY A 469 15.46 18.95 14.47
CA GLY A 469 14.16 19.03 13.79
C GLY A 469 12.97 18.70 14.72
N GLN A 470 13.17 18.84 16.04
CA GLN A 470 12.17 18.57 17.08
C GLN A 470 11.91 19.81 17.94
N CYS A 471 10.80 19.81 18.68
CA CYS A 471 10.47 20.88 19.61
C CYS A 471 11.20 20.74 20.95
N GLU A 472 12.01 21.73 21.31
CA GLU A 472 12.63 21.86 22.63
C GLU A 472 11.69 22.69 23.53
N CYS A 473 11.06 22.03 24.50
CA CYS A 473 10.04 22.65 25.35
C CYS A 473 10.63 23.53 26.47
N ILE A 474 9.93 24.62 26.81
CA ILE A 474 10.30 25.50 27.91
C ILE A 474 10.09 24.77 29.25
N THR A 475 10.95 25.01 30.23
CA THR A 475 10.90 24.39 31.57
C THR A 475 9.49 24.38 32.16
N GLY A 476 8.95 23.19 32.42
CA GLY A 476 7.60 22.97 32.92
C GLY A 476 6.58 22.52 31.87
N TYR A 477 6.97 22.43 30.60
CA TYR A 477 6.17 21.85 29.51
C TYR A 477 6.82 20.55 29.01
N ASN A 478 5.98 19.55 28.71
CA ASN A 478 6.38 18.27 28.14
C ASN A 478 6.22 18.29 26.61
N LEU A 479 6.91 17.38 25.92
CA LEU A 479 6.74 17.16 24.48
C LEU A 479 5.73 16.03 24.26
N VAL A 480 4.54 16.35 23.74
CA VAL A 480 3.47 15.41 23.40
C VAL A 480 3.04 15.67 21.96
N ASP A 481 2.98 14.61 21.14
CA ASP A 481 2.65 14.67 19.70
C ASP A 481 3.34 15.82 18.92
N GLY A 482 4.64 16.02 19.17
CA GLY A 482 5.44 17.07 18.54
C GLY A 482 5.14 18.51 18.99
N ILE A 483 4.26 18.70 19.98
CA ILE A 483 3.84 19.99 20.55
C ILE A 483 4.28 20.08 22.02
N CYS A 484 4.56 21.29 22.52
CA CYS A 484 4.89 21.50 23.93
C CYS A 484 3.63 21.84 24.74
N THR A 485 3.24 20.94 25.63
CA THR A 485 1.99 20.97 26.43
C THR A 485 2.29 21.03 27.92
N LEU A 486 1.30 21.43 28.74
CA LEU A 486 1.37 21.20 30.20
C LEU A 486 1.06 19.73 30.54
N CYS A 487 0.29 19.06 29.68
CA CYS A 487 -0.12 17.67 29.83
C CYS A 487 0.98 16.72 30.33
N GLY A 488 0.61 15.88 31.30
CA GLY A 488 1.50 14.91 31.92
C GLY A 488 2.49 15.53 32.91
N ASN A 489 2.22 16.75 33.43
CA ASN A 489 3.01 17.35 34.50
C ASN A 489 2.61 16.87 35.91
N GLY A 490 1.60 15.99 35.99
CA GLY A 490 1.11 15.39 37.23
C GLY A 490 0.13 16.29 37.97
N LYS A 491 -0.55 17.19 37.24
CA LYS A 491 -1.58 18.09 37.75
C LYS A 491 -2.58 18.37 36.64
N LEU A 492 -3.86 18.43 36.97
CA LEU A 492 -4.89 18.94 36.08
C LEU A 492 -4.73 20.46 35.96
N ASP A 493 -4.21 20.94 34.83
CA ASP A 493 -4.16 22.37 34.51
C ASP A 493 -5.46 22.86 33.86
N LYS A 494 -5.63 24.19 33.77
CA LYS A 494 -6.93 24.82 33.46
C LYS A 494 -7.49 24.48 32.07
N ASP A 495 -6.62 24.15 31.12
CA ASP A 495 -6.97 23.97 29.71
C ASP A 495 -6.87 22.47 29.31
N GLU A 496 -7.03 21.56 30.28
CA GLU A 496 -6.98 20.09 30.19
C GLU A 496 -8.26 19.48 30.78
N ASP A 497 -8.69 18.31 30.28
CA ASP A 497 -9.82 17.57 30.86
C ASP A 497 -9.34 16.62 31.98
N CYS A 498 -8.12 16.09 31.86
CA CYS A 498 -7.52 15.07 32.71
C CYS A 498 -5.98 15.14 32.60
N ASP A 499 -5.23 14.59 33.57
CA ASP A 499 -3.78 14.36 33.42
C ASP A 499 -3.46 12.91 33.87
N PRO A 500 -2.86 12.06 33.01
CA PRO A 500 -2.65 10.65 33.28
C PRO A 500 -1.40 10.34 34.14
N THR A 501 -0.61 11.36 34.52
CA THR A 501 0.57 11.21 35.40
C THR A 501 0.35 11.73 36.82
N ILE A 502 -0.88 12.16 37.16
CA ILE A 502 -1.29 12.49 38.54
C ILE A 502 -1.07 11.26 39.44
N GLU A 503 -0.18 11.38 40.43
CA GLU A 503 0.21 10.28 41.31
C GLU A 503 -0.99 9.73 42.10
N GLY A 504 -1.41 8.51 41.74
CA GLY A 504 -2.55 7.82 42.36
C GLY A 504 -3.88 7.91 41.59
N ASN A 505 -3.98 8.72 40.52
CA ASN A 505 -5.16 8.78 39.66
C ASN A 505 -4.96 7.96 38.38
N ASN A 506 -5.30 6.67 38.41
CA ASN A 506 -5.26 5.84 37.20
C ASN A 506 -6.53 6.07 36.36
N ASP A 507 -6.52 7.08 35.49
CA ASP A 507 -7.62 7.38 34.58
C ASP A 507 -7.40 6.73 33.21
N THR A 508 -8.00 5.57 32.98
CA THR A 508 -7.94 4.83 31.71
C THR A 508 -8.80 5.42 30.59
N GLN A 509 -9.55 6.50 30.85
CA GLN A 509 -10.35 7.24 29.87
C GLN A 509 -9.72 8.61 29.54
N CYS A 510 -8.55 8.90 30.13
CA CYS A 510 -7.71 10.03 29.76
C CYS A 510 -6.78 9.66 28.60
N THR A 511 -6.63 10.54 27.61
CA THR A 511 -5.70 10.33 26.49
C THR A 511 -4.30 10.90 26.80
N ASP A 512 -3.30 10.45 26.04
CA ASP A 512 -1.92 10.95 26.03
C ASP A 512 -1.81 12.48 25.87
N VAL A 513 -2.84 13.14 25.32
CA VAL A 513 -2.94 14.59 25.09
C VAL A 513 -3.81 15.33 26.12
N CYS A 514 -4.16 14.67 27.23
CA CYS A 514 -4.90 15.26 28.36
C CYS A 514 -6.33 15.74 28.03
N THR A 515 -6.95 15.12 27.01
CA THR A 515 -8.39 15.23 26.74
C THR A 515 -9.10 13.91 27.04
N CYS A 516 -10.39 13.97 27.35
CA CYS A 516 -11.20 12.78 27.56
C CYS A 516 -11.43 11.98 26.26
N VAL A 517 -11.47 10.65 26.36
CA VAL A 517 -11.86 9.76 25.26
C VAL A 517 -13.28 10.08 24.78
N TYR A 518 -13.51 10.03 23.47
CA TYR A 518 -14.79 10.42 22.85
C TYR A 518 -16.00 9.73 23.51
N GLY A 519 -16.91 10.54 24.06
CA GLY A 519 -18.09 10.09 24.79
C GLY A 519 -18.02 10.30 26.31
N THR A 520 -16.82 10.54 26.88
CA THR A 520 -16.64 10.90 28.29
C THR A 520 -16.33 12.39 28.47
N GLN A 521 -16.47 12.88 29.70
CA GLN A 521 -16.25 14.27 30.13
C GLN A 521 -15.61 14.28 31.54
N PRO A 522 -14.94 15.38 31.95
CA PRO A 522 -14.35 15.50 33.28
C PRO A 522 -15.43 15.56 34.38
N MET A 523 -15.51 14.50 35.19
CA MET A 523 -16.45 14.30 36.29
C MET A 523 -15.72 14.11 37.62
N GLU A 524 -16.28 14.61 38.74
CA GLU A 524 -15.68 14.48 40.08
C GLU A 524 -16.10 13.16 40.75
N ILE A 525 -15.27 12.13 40.63
CA ILE A 525 -15.51 10.80 41.22
C ILE A 525 -14.69 10.66 42.50
N ASN A 526 -15.37 10.46 43.63
CA ASN A 526 -14.75 10.32 44.96
C ASN A 526 -13.79 11.47 45.36
N GLY A 527 -14.00 12.68 44.83
CA GLY A 527 -13.15 13.86 45.08
C GLY A 527 -11.92 13.97 44.18
N VAL A 528 -11.87 13.23 43.07
CA VAL A 528 -10.84 13.31 42.03
C VAL A 528 -11.51 13.47 40.66
N VAL A 529 -10.98 14.32 39.79
CA VAL A 529 -11.51 14.48 38.43
C VAL A 529 -11.05 13.31 37.54
N LYS A 530 -12.00 12.70 36.82
CA LYS A 530 -11.78 11.61 35.87
C LYS A 530 -12.70 11.75 34.66
N CYS A 531 -12.30 11.19 33.52
CA CYS A 531 -13.07 11.14 32.29
C CYS A 531 -14.17 10.06 32.33
N ALA A 532 -15.40 10.41 32.69
CA ALA A 532 -16.53 9.46 32.80
C ALA A 532 -17.76 9.90 31.99
N VAL A 533 -18.83 9.11 31.99
CA VAL A 533 -20.09 9.51 31.36
C VAL A 533 -20.70 10.75 32.07
N PRO A 534 -21.36 11.69 31.38
CA PRO A 534 -21.73 12.99 31.96
C PRO A 534 -22.77 12.97 33.11
N THR A 535 -23.39 11.81 33.35
CA THR A 535 -24.32 11.57 34.47
C THR A 535 -23.64 10.98 35.71
N CYS A 536 -22.40 10.51 35.59
CA CYS A 536 -21.74 9.68 36.59
C CYS A 536 -21.58 10.34 37.96
N GLY A 537 -22.03 9.66 39.01
CA GLY A 537 -21.95 10.06 40.41
C GLY A 537 -23.15 10.88 40.92
N ASN A 538 -24.33 10.80 40.26
CA ASN A 538 -25.45 11.71 40.55
C ASN A 538 -26.48 11.20 41.59
N GLY A 539 -26.41 9.93 41.98
CA GLY A 539 -27.37 9.25 42.87
C GLY A 539 -28.54 8.59 42.14
N GLN A 540 -28.42 8.37 40.83
CA GLN A 540 -29.42 7.74 39.96
C GLN A 540 -28.70 6.95 38.86
N ILE A 541 -29.23 5.79 38.52
CA ILE A 541 -28.73 4.94 37.43
C ILE A 541 -29.35 5.45 36.11
N ASP A 542 -28.55 6.16 35.32
CA ASP A 542 -28.93 6.78 34.06
C ASP A 542 -28.60 5.89 32.84
N GLU A 543 -29.00 6.34 31.65
CA GLU A 543 -28.70 5.63 30.40
C GLU A 543 -27.18 5.63 30.12
N PHE A 544 -26.65 4.47 29.70
CA PHE A 544 -25.22 4.15 29.51
C PHE A 544 -24.38 3.86 30.76
N GLU A 545 -24.95 3.88 31.98
CA GLU A 545 -24.25 3.48 33.20
C GLU A 545 -24.36 1.98 33.51
N GLU A 546 -23.30 1.40 34.09
CA GLU A 546 -23.36 0.06 34.68
C GLU A 546 -23.57 0.09 36.20
N CYS A 547 -23.16 1.19 36.81
CA CYS A 547 -23.21 1.48 38.24
C CYS A 547 -22.99 2.99 38.44
N ASP A 548 -23.56 3.57 39.50
CA ASP A 548 -23.42 5.00 39.85
C ASP A 548 -22.58 5.20 41.14
N GLY A 549 -21.82 4.18 41.54
CA GLY A 549 -20.94 4.23 42.71
C GLY A 549 -20.73 2.87 43.39
N GLY A 550 -20.27 2.92 44.64
CA GLY A 550 -20.13 1.76 45.52
C GLY A 550 -19.04 0.75 45.13
N TYR A 551 -19.19 -0.49 45.58
CA TYR A 551 -18.16 -1.52 45.40
C TYR A 551 -18.02 -1.94 43.93
N GLY A 552 -16.78 -1.97 43.43
CA GLY A 552 -16.46 -2.42 42.07
C GLY A 552 -16.71 -1.39 40.96
N CYS A 553 -17.27 -0.22 41.28
CA CYS A 553 -17.56 0.83 40.32
C CYS A 553 -16.43 1.86 40.24
N ASP A 554 -16.02 2.20 39.02
CA ASP A 554 -15.15 3.35 38.72
C ASP A 554 -15.49 3.83 37.30
N HIS A 555 -15.39 5.13 37.03
CA HIS A 555 -15.87 5.74 35.77
C HIS A 555 -17.35 5.41 35.40
N CYS A 556 -18.16 4.99 36.37
CA CYS A 556 -19.52 4.43 36.22
C CYS A 556 -19.64 3.14 35.36
N VAL A 557 -18.54 2.39 35.28
CA VAL A 557 -18.47 1.02 34.74
C VAL A 557 -17.96 0.02 35.79
N CYS A 558 -18.24 -1.26 35.60
CA CYS A 558 -17.80 -2.29 36.55
C CYS A 558 -16.34 -2.70 36.30
N VAL A 559 -15.43 -2.22 37.16
CA VAL A 559 -13.98 -2.44 37.07
C VAL A 559 -13.49 -3.62 37.93
N ASN A 560 -12.18 -3.90 37.87
CA ASN A 560 -11.51 -4.94 38.67
C ASN A 560 -12.13 -6.35 38.54
N GLY A 561 -12.72 -6.66 37.38
CA GLY A 561 -13.36 -7.95 37.08
C GLY A 561 -14.74 -8.15 37.73
N THR A 562 -15.29 -7.13 38.38
CA THR A 562 -16.69 -7.12 38.83
C THR A 562 -17.66 -7.10 37.65
N LYS A 563 -18.96 -7.32 37.89
CA LYS A 563 -19.97 -7.49 36.83
C LYS A 563 -21.19 -6.63 37.14
N LYS A 564 -21.83 -6.05 36.13
CA LYS A 564 -23.10 -5.35 36.33
C LYS A 564 -24.24 -6.30 36.67
N TYR A 565 -25.15 -5.81 37.51
CA TYR A 565 -26.46 -6.42 37.75
C TYR A 565 -27.35 -6.30 36.48
N ALA A 566 -28.30 -7.21 36.29
CA ALA A 566 -29.24 -7.21 35.16
C ALA A 566 -30.23 -6.02 35.20
N LYS A 567 -30.34 -5.34 36.35
CA LYS A 567 -30.70 -3.94 36.46
C LYS A 567 -29.56 -3.26 37.20
N ALA A 568 -28.92 -2.27 36.60
CA ALA A 568 -27.81 -1.54 37.22
C ALA A 568 -28.23 -0.91 38.56
N ARG A 569 -27.26 -0.80 39.49
CA ARG A 569 -27.43 -0.42 40.90
C ARG A 569 -26.20 0.40 41.33
N ASP A 570 -26.26 1.00 42.52
CA ASP A 570 -25.18 1.75 43.21
C ASP A 570 -23.94 0.89 43.60
N SER A 571 -23.69 -0.24 42.92
CA SER A 571 -22.53 -1.14 43.08
C SER A 571 -22.52 -2.24 42.00
N CYS A 572 -21.38 -2.90 41.84
CA CYS A 572 -21.20 -4.04 40.95
C CYS A 572 -21.15 -5.38 41.71
N ILE A 573 -21.59 -6.45 41.06
CA ILE A 573 -21.49 -7.83 41.54
C ILE A 573 -20.00 -8.22 41.66
N PRO A 574 -19.55 -8.82 42.78
CA PRO A 574 -18.18 -9.32 42.94
C PRO A 574 -17.67 -10.19 41.78
N ALA A 575 -16.37 -10.07 41.51
CA ALA A 575 -15.70 -10.84 40.45
C ALA A 575 -15.84 -12.36 40.64
N THR A 576 -15.91 -12.81 41.90
CA THR A 576 -16.10 -14.20 42.33
C THR A 576 -17.48 -14.78 41.99
N CYS A 577 -18.52 -13.95 41.83
CA CYS A 577 -19.88 -14.44 41.65
C CYS A 577 -20.05 -15.30 40.38
N GLY A 578 -20.62 -16.49 40.55
CA GLY A 578 -20.75 -17.58 39.59
C GLY A 578 -19.65 -18.66 39.67
N ASN A 579 -18.75 -18.68 40.66
CA ASN A 579 -17.61 -19.63 40.72
C ASN A 579 -17.92 -20.99 41.37
N LYS A 580 -19.08 -21.13 42.01
CA LYS A 580 -19.56 -22.24 42.85
C LYS A 580 -18.79 -22.43 44.16
N ARG A 581 -18.34 -21.33 44.77
CA ARG A 581 -17.84 -21.23 46.14
C ARG A 581 -18.30 -19.90 46.73
N TRP A 582 -19.05 -19.97 47.82
CA TRP A 582 -19.42 -18.78 48.58
C TRP A 582 -18.17 -17.98 48.99
N ASN A 583 -18.09 -16.73 48.53
CA ASN A 583 -17.03 -15.79 48.86
C ASN A 583 -17.54 -14.68 49.81
N GLU A 584 -16.63 -14.12 50.61
CA GLU A 584 -16.95 -13.05 51.56
C GLU A 584 -17.43 -11.79 50.81
N GLY A 585 -18.72 -11.47 50.96
CA GLY A 585 -19.41 -10.43 50.18
C GLY A 585 -20.59 -10.94 49.34
N GLU A 586 -20.77 -12.25 49.22
CA GLU A 586 -21.91 -12.89 48.53
C GLU A 586 -22.89 -13.51 49.55
N GLU A 587 -24.17 -13.67 49.20
CA GLU A 587 -25.08 -14.51 50.00
C GLU A 587 -25.05 -15.98 49.54
N CYS A 588 -24.77 -16.20 48.26
CA CYS A 588 -24.69 -17.51 47.60
C CYS A 588 -23.87 -17.38 46.31
N ASP A 589 -23.44 -18.49 45.72
CA ASP A 589 -22.56 -18.48 44.52
C ASP A 589 -22.96 -19.48 43.42
N GLY A 590 -24.24 -19.86 43.43
CA GLY A 590 -24.89 -20.69 42.41
C GLY A 590 -25.37 -22.03 42.94
N GLY A 591 -26.70 -22.17 43.01
CA GLY A 591 -27.41 -23.37 43.43
C GLY A 591 -28.92 -23.12 43.42
N ASP A 592 -29.70 -24.01 44.04
CA ASP A 592 -31.13 -23.77 44.24
C ASP A 592 -31.34 -22.52 45.11
N GLY A 593 -32.30 -21.68 44.73
CA GLY A 593 -32.64 -20.45 45.45
C GLY A 593 -31.66 -19.27 45.30
N CYS A 594 -30.62 -19.37 44.47
CA CYS A 594 -29.61 -18.32 44.28
C CYS A 594 -29.74 -17.59 42.92
N ILE A 595 -29.79 -16.24 42.91
CA ILE A 595 -29.80 -15.40 41.70
C ILE A 595 -28.97 -14.14 41.96
N GLU A 596 -28.12 -13.71 41.01
CA GLU A 596 -27.20 -12.54 41.18
C GLU A 596 -26.31 -12.59 42.44
N CYS A 597 -26.07 -13.79 42.98
CA CYS A 597 -25.40 -14.05 44.26
C CYS A 597 -26.16 -13.55 45.52
N GLU A 598 -27.46 -13.29 45.37
CA GLU A 598 -28.45 -12.98 46.42
C GLU A 598 -29.43 -14.17 46.63
N CYS A 599 -29.72 -14.53 47.88
CA CYS A 599 -30.66 -15.63 48.18
C CYS A 599 -32.12 -15.19 48.04
N GLN A 600 -32.88 -15.95 47.25
CA GLN A 600 -34.25 -15.58 46.89
C GLN A 600 -35.27 -15.78 48.03
N PRO A 601 -36.34 -14.98 48.10
CA PRO A 601 -37.29 -15.00 49.22
C PRO A 601 -37.83 -16.40 49.57
N GLY A 602 -37.61 -16.82 50.82
CA GLY A 602 -37.95 -18.15 51.33
C GLY A 602 -36.78 -19.13 51.39
N TRP A 603 -35.61 -18.75 50.88
CA TRP A 603 -34.34 -19.46 51.03
C TRP A 603 -33.40 -18.65 51.95
N TYR A 604 -32.38 -19.32 52.50
CA TYR A 604 -31.46 -18.74 53.48
C TYR A 604 -30.00 -19.06 53.14
N SER A 605 -29.12 -18.05 53.17
CA SER A 605 -27.68 -18.26 53.10
C SER A 605 -27.17 -19.14 54.26
N HIS A 606 -26.21 -20.00 53.97
CA HIS A 606 -25.62 -21.00 54.87
C HIS A 606 -24.10 -21.14 54.65
N ASP A 607 -23.43 -20.05 54.26
CA ASP A 607 -21.99 -20.00 53.96
C ASP A 607 -21.57 -21.02 52.86
N ASN A 608 -22.49 -21.29 51.93
CA ASN A 608 -22.38 -22.28 50.84
C ASN A 608 -22.85 -21.65 49.51
N ALA A 609 -22.45 -22.25 48.39
CA ALA A 609 -22.80 -21.74 47.05
C ALA A 609 -24.32 -21.84 46.77
N ASP A 610 -25.00 -22.84 47.33
CA ASP A 610 -26.44 -23.03 47.29
C ASP A 610 -27.14 -22.43 48.52
N CYS A 611 -28.31 -21.81 48.31
CA CYS A 611 -29.16 -21.38 49.41
C CYS A 611 -29.93 -22.59 49.98
N SER A 612 -30.20 -22.59 51.28
CA SER A 612 -30.94 -23.68 51.94
C SER A 612 -32.39 -23.31 52.25
N SER A 613 -33.30 -24.25 52.02
CA SER A 613 -34.73 -24.16 52.43
C SER A 613 -34.98 -24.58 53.89
N ARG A 614 -33.91 -24.88 54.65
CA ARG A 614 -33.91 -25.10 56.10
C ARG A 614 -33.09 -24.00 56.78
N SER A 615 -33.36 -23.70 58.04
CA SER A 615 -32.70 -22.60 58.77
C SER A 615 -31.51 -23.05 59.64
N GLN A 616 -30.51 -22.17 59.73
CA GLN A 616 -29.18 -22.38 60.33
C GLN A 616 -29.22 -22.86 61.80
N SER A 617 -30.27 -22.51 62.54
CA SER A 617 -30.51 -22.97 63.92
C SER A 617 -30.64 -24.48 64.06
N LEU A 618 -31.10 -25.18 63.01
CA LEU A 618 -31.36 -26.62 63.05
C LEU A 618 -30.12 -27.47 62.71
N ILE A 619 -29.11 -26.87 62.06
CA ILE A 619 -27.86 -27.53 61.66
C ILE A 619 -26.79 -27.38 62.75
N ASN A 620 -26.69 -26.20 63.37
CA ASN A 620 -25.73 -25.91 64.44
C ASN A 620 -25.81 -26.89 65.62
N PHE A 621 -27.00 -27.42 65.95
CA PHE A 621 -27.17 -28.37 67.04
C PHE A 621 -26.44 -29.72 66.83
N ILE A 622 -26.09 -30.06 65.58
CA ILE A 622 -25.46 -31.35 65.22
C ILE A 622 -23.93 -31.21 65.05
N TYR A 623 -23.46 -30.09 64.50
CA TYR A 623 -22.03 -29.91 64.16
C TYR A 623 -21.12 -29.67 65.37
N TRP A 624 -21.55 -28.86 66.33
CA TRP A 624 -20.70 -28.39 67.44
C TRP A 624 -20.21 -29.50 68.37
N GLY A 625 -20.91 -30.63 68.46
CA GLY A 625 -20.52 -31.75 69.32
C GLY A 625 -19.34 -32.60 68.83
N ILE A 626 -19.01 -32.55 67.53
CA ILE A 626 -18.02 -33.45 66.90
C ILE A 626 -16.82 -32.69 66.31
N GLY A 627 -17.05 -31.51 65.70
CA GLY A 627 -16.00 -30.76 64.98
C GLY A 627 -14.80 -30.36 65.83
N SER A 628 -15.04 -29.98 67.10
CA SER A 628 -14.00 -29.46 68.01
C SER A 628 -12.83 -30.45 68.23
N ILE A 629 -13.11 -31.75 68.27
CA ILE A 629 -12.09 -32.80 68.50
C ILE A 629 -11.18 -32.98 67.28
N VAL A 630 -11.72 -32.83 66.06
CA VAL A 630 -10.97 -32.98 64.81
C VAL A 630 -10.10 -31.76 64.52
N TYR A 631 -10.61 -30.56 64.84
CA TYR A 631 -9.97 -29.27 64.57
C TYR A 631 -8.57 -29.13 65.20
N VAL A 632 -8.41 -29.61 66.44
CA VAL A 632 -7.13 -29.55 67.18
C VAL A 632 -6.04 -30.42 66.54
N LEU A 633 -6.41 -31.61 66.03
CA LEU A 633 -5.45 -32.52 65.40
C LEU A 633 -5.01 -32.04 64.01
N TYR A 634 -5.89 -31.36 63.28
CA TYR A 634 -5.60 -30.81 61.96
C TYR A 634 -4.52 -29.71 62.00
N TYR A 635 -4.62 -28.78 62.95
CA TYR A 635 -3.67 -27.65 63.09
C TYR A 635 -2.20 -28.07 63.32
N ILE A 636 -1.99 -29.18 64.04
CA ILE A 636 -0.64 -29.72 64.30
C ILE A 636 -0.02 -30.26 63.01
N PHE A 637 -0.84 -30.83 62.11
CA PHE A 637 -0.37 -31.43 60.86
C PHE A 637 -0.11 -30.38 59.76
N THR A 638 -0.94 -29.35 59.67
CA THR A 638 -0.79 -28.29 58.66
C THR A 638 0.46 -27.42 58.88
N PHE A 639 0.80 -27.10 60.13
CA PHE A 639 2.01 -26.32 60.44
C PHE A 639 3.30 -26.99 59.93
N ILE A 640 3.41 -28.31 60.07
CA ILE A 640 4.54 -29.11 59.57
C ILE A 640 4.57 -29.14 58.03
N LEU A 641 3.40 -29.18 57.38
CA LEU A 641 3.28 -29.17 55.92
C LEU A 641 3.71 -27.84 55.30
N PHE A 642 3.27 -26.70 55.85
CA PHE A 642 3.59 -25.38 55.31
C PHE A 642 5.08 -25.06 55.36
N LEU A 643 5.79 -25.48 56.43
CA LEU A 643 7.24 -25.32 56.54
C LEU A 643 8.01 -25.98 55.38
N LEU A 644 7.56 -27.17 54.95
CA LEU A 644 8.16 -27.92 53.84
C LEU A 644 7.78 -27.36 52.46
N LEU A 645 6.57 -26.80 52.31
CA LEU A 645 6.09 -26.23 51.05
C LEU A 645 6.71 -24.86 50.76
N TYR A 646 6.91 -24.01 51.77
CA TYR A 646 7.59 -22.71 51.62
C TYR A 646 8.97 -22.87 50.97
N ILE A 647 9.77 -23.83 51.48
CA ILE A 647 11.12 -24.16 50.96
C ILE A 647 11.10 -24.62 49.49
N ARG A 648 9.97 -25.19 49.01
CA ARG A 648 9.78 -25.55 47.59
C ARG A 648 9.28 -24.39 46.73
N LEU A 649 8.41 -23.54 47.24
CA LEU A 649 7.71 -22.52 46.44
C LEU A 649 8.65 -21.39 45.99
N THR A 650 9.51 -20.88 46.89
CA THR A 650 10.49 -19.82 46.57
C THR A 650 11.46 -20.23 45.46
N ARG A 651 11.67 -21.55 45.26
CA ARG A 651 12.53 -22.10 44.20
C ARG A 651 11.83 -22.17 42.82
N LYS A 652 10.50 -22.07 42.77
CA LYS A 652 9.71 -22.18 41.53
C LYS A 652 9.28 -20.82 40.97
N ILE A 653 8.97 -19.86 41.84
CA ILE A 653 8.61 -18.47 41.46
C ILE A 653 9.69 -17.81 40.58
N LYS A 654 10.97 -18.11 40.83
CA LYS A 654 12.11 -17.61 40.03
C LYS A 654 12.27 -18.30 38.65
N GLN A 655 11.23 -18.94 38.13
CA GLN A 655 11.25 -19.69 36.87
C GLN A 655 10.00 -19.46 36.01
N GLU A 656 9.02 -18.68 36.47
CA GLU A 656 7.75 -18.46 35.75
C GLU A 656 7.56 -16.99 35.31
N ILE A 657 8.46 -16.08 35.71
CA ILE A 657 8.46 -14.66 35.33
C ILE A 657 8.95 -14.44 33.88
N ASP A 658 9.68 -15.40 33.31
CA ASP A 658 10.26 -15.28 31.96
C ASP A 658 9.26 -15.61 30.81
N ASP A 659 8.07 -16.16 31.12
CA ASP A 659 7.15 -16.74 30.12
C ASP A 659 5.94 -15.82 29.73
N GLU A 660 5.66 -14.73 30.44
CA GLU A 660 4.31 -14.10 30.43
C GLU A 660 4.13 -12.86 29.50
N ASN A 661 5.14 -12.46 28.73
CA ASN A 661 5.07 -11.26 27.86
C ASN A 661 4.63 -11.54 26.41
N MET A 662 3.32 -11.45 26.11
CA MET A 662 2.81 -11.11 24.75
C MET A 662 1.44 -10.41 24.81
N ILE A 663 1.27 -9.37 23.98
CA ILE A 663 0.06 -8.53 23.86
C ILE A 663 -0.47 -8.59 22.41
N ILE A 664 -1.76 -8.37 22.20
CA ILE A 664 -2.45 -8.49 20.89
C ILE A 664 -2.97 -7.12 20.44
N PHE A 665 -2.88 -6.82 19.14
CA PHE A 665 -3.34 -5.57 18.50
C PHE A 665 -4.70 -5.74 17.80
N GLU A 666 -5.50 -4.67 17.73
CA GLU A 666 -6.91 -4.74 17.34
C GLU A 666 -7.19 -4.83 15.82
N ASN A 667 -6.31 -4.34 14.96
CA ASN A 667 -6.52 -4.34 13.50
C ASN A 667 -5.91 -5.58 12.82
N THR A 668 -6.60 -6.73 12.89
CA THR A 668 -6.17 -7.97 12.21
C THR A 668 -7.27 -8.63 11.37
N ILE A 669 -7.11 -8.56 10.04
CA ILE A 669 -7.86 -9.41 9.09
C ILE A 669 -7.41 -10.86 9.29
N ILE A 670 -8.29 -11.74 9.78
CA ILE A 670 -7.98 -13.16 9.97
C ILE A 670 -8.47 -13.95 8.75
N PRO A 671 -7.59 -14.40 7.83
CA PRO A 671 -8.00 -15.16 6.65
C PRO A 671 -8.65 -16.50 7.04
N PHE A 672 -9.61 -16.95 6.22
CA PHE A 672 -10.38 -18.16 6.51
C PHE A 672 -9.63 -19.46 6.16
N ASP A 673 -8.82 -19.94 7.10
CA ASP A 673 -8.24 -21.28 7.05
C ASP A 673 -9.32 -22.38 7.17
N LYS A 674 -9.48 -23.21 6.12
CA LYS A 674 -10.40 -24.36 6.09
C LYS A 674 -9.83 -25.63 6.74
N THR A 675 -8.54 -25.70 7.06
CA THR A 675 -7.92 -26.95 7.57
C THR A 675 -8.50 -27.38 8.92
N ASN A 676 -8.68 -28.69 9.10
CA ASN A 676 -9.31 -29.29 10.29
C ASN A 676 -10.69 -28.71 10.66
N SER A 677 -11.40 -28.08 9.69
CA SER A 677 -12.76 -27.57 9.87
C SER A 677 -13.83 -28.52 9.32
N GLN A 678 -15.07 -28.32 9.75
CA GLN A 678 -16.25 -29.04 9.27
C GLN A 678 -17.36 -28.03 8.94
N TYR A 679 -17.86 -28.05 7.70
CA TYR A 679 -18.98 -27.21 7.29
C TYR A 679 -20.30 -27.64 7.96
N ILE A 680 -21.18 -26.67 8.24
CA ILE A 680 -22.58 -26.85 8.64
C ILE A 680 -23.45 -25.90 7.80
N ASP A 681 -24.55 -26.41 7.23
CA ASP A 681 -25.51 -25.61 6.45
C ASP A 681 -26.52 -24.89 7.35
N LEU A 682 -26.68 -23.58 7.17
CA LEU A 682 -27.65 -22.75 7.91
C LEU A 682 -29.07 -22.77 7.31
N LYS A 683 -29.28 -23.43 6.17
CA LYS A 683 -30.62 -23.66 5.60
C LYS A 683 -31.35 -24.85 6.23
N GLN A 684 -30.63 -25.67 7.01
CA GLN A 684 -31.18 -26.75 7.81
C GLN A 684 -31.34 -26.32 9.28
N GLU A 685 -32.31 -26.91 9.99
CA GLU A 685 -32.57 -26.58 11.39
C GLU A 685 -31.41 -27.04 12.29
N ASN A 686 -30.62 -26.08 12.78
CA ASN A 686 -29.39 -26.30 13.53
C ASN A 686 -29.62 -26.17 15.05
N PRO A 687 -29.64 -27.29 15.82
CA PRO A 687 -29.87 -27.25 17.26
C PRO A 687 -28.62 -26.88 18.08
N TYR A 688 -27.49 -26.58 17.45
CA TYR A 688 -26.22 -26.24 18.12
C TYR A 688 -26.00 -24.73 18.18
N PHE A 689 -26.38 -23.99 17.16
CA PHE A 689 -26.34 -22.52 17.10
C PHE A 689 -27.26 -22.00 15.98
N SER A 690 -27.72 -20.77 16.10
CA SER A 690 -28.63 -20.13 15.13
C SER A 690 -28.26 -18.67 14.92
N PHE A 691 -28.48 -18.16 13.72
CA PHE A 691 -28.40 -16.74 13.41
C PHE A 691 -29.82 -16.17 13.26
N SER A 692 -30.06 -14.90 13.61
CA SER A 692 -31.36 -14.24 13.39
C SER A 692 -31.71 -14.09 11.90
N SER A 693 -30.69 -14.00 11.05
CA SER A 693 -30.78 -14.05 9.60
C SER A 693 -29.62 -14.88 9.06
N ASN A 694 -29.86 -15.63 7.97
CA ASN A 694 -28.80 -16.24 7.17
C ASN A 694 -28.39 -15.37 5.96
N ILE A 695 -28.94 -14.15 5.88
CA ILE A 695 -28.64 -13.12 4.88
C ILE A 695 -28.20 -11.84 5.60
N ILE A 696 -27.11 -11.23 5.15
CA ILE A 696 -26.69 -9.88 5.49
C ILE A 696 -27.40 -8.96 4.49
N ASP A 697 -28.39 -8.23 5.01
CA ASP A 697 -29.33 -7.40 4.28
C ASP A 697 -29.39 -6.02 4.97
N PHE A 698 -29.28 -4.95 4.18
CA PHE A 698 -29.27 -3.56 4.66
C PHE A 698 -30.59 -2.83 4.34
N GLY A 699 -31.60 -3.56 3.85
CA GLY A 699 -32.90 -3.06 3.44
C GLY A 699 -32.90 -2.42 2.05
N ASP A 700 -33.90 -1.58 1.76
CA ASP A 700 -34.04 -0.85 0.49
C ASP A 700 -32.94 0.24 0.27
N ILE A 701 -31.92 0.29 1.13
CA ILE A 701 -30.81 1.25 1.05
C ILE A 701 -29.74 0.71 0.11
N ARG A 702 -29.52 1.40 -1.02
CA ARG A 702 -28.38 1.16 -1.90
C ARG A 702 -27.18 1.96 -1.41
N PRO A 703 -26.09 1.34 -0.90
CA PRO A 703 -24.92 2.09 -0.42
C PRO A 703 -24.32 2.98 -1.50
N GLU A 704 -23.97 4.20 -1.16
CA GLU A 704 -23.14 5.06 -2.00
C GLU A 704 -21.70 4.52 -2.05
N ILE A 705 -20.96 4.90 -3.09
CA ILE A 705 -19.65 4.30 -3.35
C ILE A 705 -18.59 4.97 -2.47
N ASP A 706 -17.76 4.14 -1.84
CA ASP A 706 -16.82 4.49 -0.78
C ASP A 706 -17.48 4.99 0.53
N GLU A 707 -18.78 4.76 0.73
CA GLU A 707 -19.49 5.00 2.00
C GLU A 707 -19.83 3.68 2.74
N PRO A 708 -19.58 3.58 4.07
CA PRO A 708 -19.90 2.38 4.85
C PRO A 708 -21.35 2.39 5.37
N ILE A 709 -22.01 1.23 5.30
CA ILE A 709 -23.33 0.95 5.87
C ILE A 709 -23.25 -0.23 6.87
N GLU A 710 -24.09 -0.24 7.90
CA GLU A 710 -24.08 -1.28 8.95
C GLU A 710 -25.37 -2.11 9.03
N CYS A 711 -25.23 -3.40 9.31
CA CYS A 711 -26.31 -4.37 9.54
C CYS A 711 -25.98 -5.20 10.79
N VAL A 712 -26.98 -5.53 11.61
CA VAL A 712 -26.78 -6.29 12.86
C VAL A 712 -27.40 -7.69 12.77
N ILE A 713 -26.59 -8.73 12.93
CA ILE A 713 -27.05 -10.13 12.97
C ILE A 713 -26.75 -10.76 14.34
N LYS A 714 -27.78 -11.33 14.96
CA LYS A 714 -27.69 -12.03 16.25
C LYS A 714 -27.22 -13.46 16.05
N LEU A 715 -26.08 -13.83 16.62
CA LEU A 715 -25.59 -15.22 16.68
C LEU A 715 -25.84 -15.82 18.07
N THR A 716 -26.72 -16.80 18.16
CA THR A 716 -27.10 -17.52 19.37
C THR A 716 -26.39 -18.86 19.48
N ASN A 717 -25.80 -19.16 20.65
CA ASN A 717 -25.27 -20.49 20.97
C ASN A 717 -26.37 -21.36 21.60
N ASN A 718 -26.94 -22.32 20.85
CA ASN A 718 -27.98 -23.22 21.36
C ASN A 718 -27.39 -24.44 22.11
N TRP A 719 -26.07 -24.64 22.07
CA TRP A 719 -25.38 -25.80 22.65
C TRP A 719 -24.96 -25.59 24.12
N LYS A 720 -24.58 -26.70 24.77
CA LYS A 720 -24.25 -26.82 26.20
C LYS A 720 -22.81 -26.45 26.59
N GLU A 721 -21.98 -26.03 25.63
CA GLU A 721 -20.58 -25.62 25.85
C GLU A 721 -20.37 -24.20 25.29
N ASN A 722 -19.37 -23.49 25.83
CA ASN A 722 -19.00 -22.16 25.30
C ASN A 722 -18.60 -22.26 23.82
N MET A 723 -19.18 -21.39 23.01
CA MET A 723 -18.93 -21.28 21.58
C MET A 723 -17.99 -20.13 21.31
N HIS A 724 -16.75 -20.43 20.94
CA HIS A 724 -15.85 -19.42 20.40
C HIS A 724 -16.18 -19.24 18.91
N PHE A 725 -16.36 -18.01 18.45
CA PHE A 725 -16.54 -17.71 17.03
C PHE A 725 -15.45 -16.77 16.54
N THR A 726 -15.20 -16.82 15.23
CA THR A 726 -14.32 -15.87 14.53
C THR A 726 -14.99 -15.56 13.19
N PHE A 727 -15.36 -14.31 12.99
CA PHE A 727 -15.76 -13.79 11.69
C PHE A 727 -14.53 -13.72 10.79
N HIS A 728 -14.70 -13.98 9.50
CA HIS A 728 -13.60 -13.90 8.55
C HIS A 728 -13.95 -12.92 7.42
N SER A 729 -13.39 -11.72 7.49
CA SER A 729 -13.32 -10.80 6.37
C SER A 729 -12.06 -11.04 5.52
N GLY A 730 -12.03 -10.38 4.38
CA GLY A 730 -10.85 -10.10 3.58
C GLY A 730 -11.03 -8.72 2.96
N ASP A 731 -9.94 -8.14 2.46
CA ASP A 731 -10.02 -6.96 1.60
C ASP A 731 -10.34 -7.43 0.17
N TYR A 732 -11.54 -7.12 -0.34
CA TYR A 732 -11.98 -7.53 -1.68
C TYR A 732 -11.89 -6.35 -2.66
N THR A 733 -11.75 -6.66 -3.95
CA THR A 733 -11.61 -5.63 -5.01
C THR A 733 -12.88 -4.79 -5.19
N LYS A 734 -14.07 -5.41 -5.09
CA LYS A 734 -15.37 -4.75 -5.28
C LYS A 734 -15.93 -4.09 -4.00
N TYR A 735 -15.53 -4.56 -2.82
CA TYR A 735 -16.09 -4.10 -1.54
C TYR A 735 -15.16 -4.38 -0.36
N GLU A 736 -15.42 -3.73 0.78
CA GLU A 736 -14.85 -4.08 2.08
C GLU A 736 -15.96 -4.55 3.03
N ILE A 737 -15.64 -5.45 3.96
CA ILE A 737 -16.57 -5.91 4.99
C ILE A 737 -15.85 -6.16 6.32
N MET A 738 -16.40 -5.64 7.42
CA MET A 738 -15.88 -5.80 8.77
C MET A 738 -16.98 -6.26 9.74
N CYS A 739 -16.61 -6.82 10.88
CA CYS A 739 -17.54 -7.24 11.92
C CYS A 739 -17.04 -6.85 13.31
N LYS A 740 -17.89 -6.20 14.11
CA LYS A 740 -17.64 -5.88 15.51
C LYS A 740 -18.64 -6.66 16.40
N PRO A 741 -18.17 -7.47 17.36
CA PRO A 741 -16.80 -7.94 17.56
C PRO A 741 -16.37 -8.98 16.51
N PHE A 742 -15.08 -9.00 16.15
CA PHE A 742 -14.54 -9.86 15.08
C PHE A 742 -14.30 -11.32 15.54
N THR A 743 -13.97 -11.49 16.82
CA THR A 743 -13.81 -12.79 17.47
C THR A 743 -14.38 -12.71 18.89
N GLY A 744 -14.95 -13.80 19.40
CA GLY A 744 -15.64 -13.75 20.69
C GLY A 744 -16.03 -15.10 21.24
N THR A 745 -16.58 -15.12 22.47
CA THR A 745 -16.98 -16.33 23.19
C THR A 745 -18.39 -16.19 23.73
N ILE A 746 -19.33 -16.98 23.20
CA ILE A 746 -20.75 -16.95 23.53
C ILE A 746 -21.07 -18.16 24.42
N ARG A 747 -21.56 -17.94 25.64
CA ARG A 747 -21.87 -19.06 26.56
C ARG A 747 -23.19 -19.76 26.14
N PRO A 748 -23.49 -20.95 26.67
CA PRO A 748 -24.74 -21.66 26.39
C PRO A 748 -25.99 -20.80 26.55
N LYS A 749 -26.81 -20.73 25.49
CA LYS A 749 -28.04 -19.93 25.34
C LYS A 749 -27.87 -18.41 25.32
N GLU A 750 -26.65 -17.89 25.46
CA GLU A 750 -26.38 -16.47 25.17
C GLU A 750 -26.37 -16.22 23.65
N SER A 751 -26.49 -14.95 23.27
CA SER A 751 -26.30 -14.49 21.90
C SER A 751 -25.39 -13.28 21.88
N VAL A 752 -24.62 -13.10 20.81
CA VAL A 752 -23.93 -11.85 20.50
C VAL A 752 -24.62 -11.17 19.32
N ASP A 753 -24.64 -9.84 19.32
CA ASP A 753 -24.98 -9.05 18.14
C ASP A 753 -23.70 -8.75 17.36
N LEU A 754 -23.66 -9.16 16.10
CA LEU A 754 -22.57 -8.90 15.16
C LEU A 754 -22.94 -7.65 14.36
N SER A 755 -22.33 -6.50 14.64
CA SER A 755 -22.47 -5.33 13.74
C SER A 755 -21.52 -5.52 12.57
N ILE A 756 -22.09 -5.75 11.40
CA ILE A 756 -21.39 -5.98 10.14
C ILE A 756 -21.43 -4.68 9.35
N SER A 757 -20.25 -4.07 9.17
CA SER A 757 -20.06 -2.88 8.34
C SER A 757 -19.62 -3.31 6.95
N PHE A 758 -20.20 -2.72 5.91
CA PHE A 758 -19.94 -3.01 4.49
C PHE A 758 -19.78 -1.71 3.71
N MET A 759 -18.80 -1.67 2.79
CA MET A 759 -18.54 -0.51 1.93
C MET A 759 -18.32 -0.96 0.49
N ALA A 760 -19.11 -0.45 -0.45
CA ALA A 760 -18.95 -0.76 -1.87
C ALA A 760 -17.88 0.14 -2.52
N LYS A 761 -16.93 -0.44 -3.25
CA LYS A 761 -15.84 0.30 -3.94
C LYS A 761 -16.16 0.62 -5.41
N CYS A 762 -17.22 0.03 -5.96
CA CYS A 762 -17.74 0.26 -7.31
C CYS A 762 -19.24 -0.05 -7.38
N THR A 763 -19.92 0.42 -8.43
CA THR A 763 -21.33 0.09 -8.72
C THR A 763 -21.49 -1.37 -9.09
N THR A 764 -22.02 -2.18 -8.17
CA THR A 764 -22.09 -3.64 -8.26
C THR A 764 -23.39 -4.19 -7.65
N ILE A 765 -23.70 -5.45 -7.96
CA ILE A 765 -24.67 -6.30 -7.26
C ILE A 765 -23.90 -7.53 -6.77
N LEU A 766 -24.01 -7.85 -5.48
CA LEU A 766 -23.27 -8.92 -4.81
C LEU A 766 -24.24 -9.92 -4.16
N ASN A 767 -24.01 -11.22 -4.38
CA ASN A 767 -24.66 -12.34 -3.66
C ASN A 767 -23.59 -13.28 -3.05
N GLU A 768 -22.68 -12.71 -2.27
CA GLU A 768 -21.46 -13.36 -1.76
C GLU A 768 -21.65 -14.21 -0.50
N LYS A 769 -20.63 -14.96 -0.07
CA LYS A 769 -20.69 -15.84 1.12
C LYS A 769 -19.59 -15.58 2.14
N VAL A 770 -19.96 -14.96 3.26
CA VAL A 770 -19.05 -14.56 4.34
C VAL A 770 -18.83 -15.71 5.33
N PRO A 771 -17.59 -16.21 5.52
CA PRO A 771 -17.32 -17.33 6.42
C PRO A 771 -17.26 -16.92 7.89
N ILE A 772 -17.80 -17.78 8.77
CA ILE A 772 -17.66 -17.68 10.22
C ILE A 772 -17.16 -19.03 10.77
N THR A 773 -16.01 -19.04 11.44
CA THR A 773 -15.49 -20.20 12.18
C THR A 773 -16.17 -20.30 13.54
N ILE A 774 -16.52 -21.52 13.96
CA ILE A 774 -17.15 -21.82 15.25
C ILE A 774 -16.39 -22.95 15.96
N ARG A 775 -16.08 -22.83 17.25
CA ARG A 775 -15.29 -23.81 18.03
C ARG A 775 -15.91 -24.05 19.41
N TYR A 776 -15.76 -25.27 19.91
CA TYR A 776 -16.22 -25.71 21.24
C TYR A 776 -15.14 -26.55 21.93
N GLY A 777 -15.08 -26.50 23.26
CA GLY A 777 -14.05 -27.18 24.06
C GLY A 777 -13.97 -28.71 23.85
N GLN A 778 -15.11 -29.39 23.66
CA GLN A 778 -15.18 -30.83 23.39
C GLN A 778 -15.75 -31.15 22.00
N LEU A 779 -15.36 -30.40 20.97
CA LEU A 779 -15.78 -30.58 19.56
C LEU A 779 -15.82 -32.05 19.08
N GLY A 780 -14.87 -32.88 19.51
CA GLY A 780 -14.78 -34.30 19.20
C GLY A 780 -15.89 -35.21 19.81
N ASN A 781 -16.75 -34.66 20.66
CA ASN A 781 -18.00 -35.29 21.12
C ASN A 781 -19.20 -34.76 20.32
N ILE A 782 -19.25 -33.44 20.05
CA ILE A 782 -20.29 -32.82 19.22
C ILE A 782 -20.36 -33.46 17.83
N ILE A 783 -19.20 -33.68 17.18
CA ILE A 783 -19.12 -34.36 15.87
C ILE A 783 -19.65 -35.81 15.91
N LYS A 784 -19.62 -36.49 17.06
CA LYS A 784 -20.21 -37.83 17.21
C LYS A 784 -21.72 -37.76 17.42
N ASP A 785 -22.20 -36.76 18.14
CA ASP A 785 -23.62 -36.55 18.40
C ASP A 785 -24.35 -36.08 17.12
N ILE A 786 -23.79 -35.15 16.34
CA ILE A 786 -24.37 -34.74 15.03
C ILE A 786 -24.51 -35.96 14.11
N LYS A 787 -23.42 -36.73 13.91
CA LYS A 787 -23.38 -37.95 13.06
C LYS A 787 -24.27 -39.10 13.56
N LYS A 788 -24.96 -38.93 14.68
CA LYS A 788 -25.86 -39.92 15.30
C LYS A 788 -27.31 -39.41 15.43
N GLY A 789 -27.51 -38.09 15.57
CA GLY A 789 -28.83 -37.45 15.69
C GLY A 789 -29.38 -36.98 14.35
N ASN A 790 -28.63 -36.12 13.65
CA ASN A 790 -29.00 -35.53 12.35
C ASN A 790 -27.76 -35.63 11.42
N PRO A 791 -27.53 -36.77 10.74
CA PRO A 791 -26.34 -36.97 9.92
C PRO A 791 -26.26 -35.99 8.74
N ASP A 792 -27.41 -35.54 8.22
CA ASP A 792 -27.52 -34.69 7.03
C ASP A 792 -27.09 -33.22 7.27
N LEU A 793 -26.96 -32.80 8.53
CA LEU A 793 -26.31 -31.53 8.92
C LEU A 793 -24.80 -31.52 8.63
N ILE A 794 -24.18 -32.70 8.46
CA ILE A 794 -22.80 -32.86 8.03
C ILE A 794 -22.81 -33.33 6.58
N ALA A 795 -22.76 -32.37 5.66
CA ALA A 795 -22.54 -32.63 4.24
C ALA A 795 -21.31 -33.55 4.06
N TYR A 796 -21.46 -34.62 3.29
CA TYR A 796 -20.35 -35.52 2.97
C TYR A 796 -19.30 -34.75 2.17
N SER A 797 -18.04 -34.82 2.60
CA SER A 797 -16.94 -34.09 2.00
C SER A 797 -16.52 -34.69 0.65
N SER A 798 -17.03 -34.11 -0.43
CA SER A 798 -16.53 -34.27 -1.79
C SER A 798 -16.50 -32.91 -2.49
N GLN A 799 -15.31 -32.55 -2.98
CA GLN A 799 -14.96 -31.65 -4.11
C GLN A 799 -16.10 -30.84 -4.79
N SER A 800 -15.94 -29.55 -5.10
CA SER A 800 -14.78 -28.64 -4.93
C SER A 800 -15.26 -27.15 -4.98
N SER A 801 -14.33 -26.24 -5.28
CA SER A 801 -14.52 -24.87 -5.81
C SER A 801 -15.87 -24.48 -6.44
N GLN A 802 -16.40 -23.31 -6.03
CA GLN A 802 -16.79 -22.16 -6.88
C GLN A 802 -17.61 -21.13 -6.06
N ASN A 803 -17.20 -19.86 -6.09
CA ASN A 803 -18.04 -18.70 -5.79
C ASN A 803 -18.05 -17.82 -7.06
N SER A 804 -19.13 -17.89 -7.83
CA SER A 804 -19.60 -16.89 -8.79
C SER A 804 -21.04 -17.29 -9.20
N GLU A 805 -21.81 -16.34 -9.71
CA GLU A 805 -23.28 -16.41 -9.61
C GLU A 805 -24.03 -16.93 -10.84
N SER A 806 -25.29 -17.33 -10.64
CA SER A 806 -26.44 -16.57 -11.22
C SER A 806 -27.80 -17.21 -10.91
N GLU A 807 -28.78 -16.40 -10.51
CA GLU A 807 -30.20 -16.72 -10.65
C GLU A 807 -30.85 -15.85 -11.73
N ARG A 808 -31.45 -16.48 -12.74
CA ARG A 808 -32.88 -16.31 -13.13
C ARG A 808 -33.18 -16.85 -14.54
N SER A 809 -34.14 -17.76 -14.63
CA SER A 809 -35.47 -17.44 -15.18
C SER A 809 -36.37 -18.68 -15.24
N SER A 810 -37.68 -18.48 -15.19
CA SER A 810 -38.66 -19.56 -14.97
C SER A 810 -39.45 -19.92 -16.22
N LYS A 811 -39.60 -21.24 -16.51
CA LYS A 811 -40.71 -21.77 -17.31
C LYS A 811 -40.92 -23.31 -17.21
N SER A 812 -42.06 -23.66 -16.63
CA SER A 812 -42.99 -24.74 -17.03
C SER A 812 -42.51 -26.19 -17.29
N SER A 813 -43.11 -27.10 -16.50
CA SER A 813 -43.68 -28.41 -16.87
C SER A 813 -42.79 -29.55 -17.40
N GLY A 814 -42.82 -30.70 -16.71
CA GLY A 814 -42.33 -32.00 -17.20
C GLY A 814 -42.61 -33.14 -16.22
N THR A 815 -43.50 -34.08 -16.58
CA THR A 815 -44.02 -35.14 -15.70
C THR A 815 -43.11 -36.39 -15.61
N ASN A 816 -43.34 -37.22 -14.57
CA ASN A 816 -42.88 -38.61 -14.35
C ASN A 816 -41.48 -38.80 -13.71
N GLY A 817 -41.25 -39.75 -12.79
CA GLY A 817 -42.20 -40.58 -12.03
C GLY A 817 -41.66 -41.96 -11.60
N SER A 818 -42.04 -42.43 -10.38
CA SER A 818 -41.77 -43.77 -9.79
C SER A 818 -40.28 -44.11 -9.50
N ASN A 819 -39.87 -45.02 -8.60
CA ASN A 819 -40.55 -45.89 -7.61
C ASN A 819 -39.57 -46.11 -6.41
N SER A 820 -40.01 -46.28 -5.14
CA SER A 820 -40.23 -47.58 -4.45
C SER A 820 -39.04 -48.60 -4.56
N THR A 821 -38.53 -49.28 -3.52
CA THR A 821 -39.26 -49.86 -2.35
C THR A 821 -38.35 -50.28 -1.15
N ASN A 822 -38.77 -49.94 0.08
CA ASN A 822 -38.70 -50.69 1.37
C ASN A 822 -37.56 -51.69 1.80
N LYS A 823 -36.95 -51.37 2.96
CA LYS A 823 -36.92 -52.12 4.27
C LYS A 823 -35.92 -53.25 4.65
N THR A 824 -35.55 -53.18 5.95
CA THR A 824 -35.20 -54.25 6.93
C THR A 824 -33.91 -55.09 6.75
N GLY A 825 -33.18 -55.49 7.81
CA GLY A 825 -33.34 -55.19 9.25
C GLY A 825 -32.39 -55.96 10.21
N GLU A 826 -32.37 -55.54 11.48
CA GLU A 826 -31.98 -56.25 12.73
C GLU A 826 -30.54 -56.79 13.02
N GLN A 827 -29.89 -56.12 13.98
CA GLN A 827 -29.36 -56.62 15.28
C GLN A 827 -28.35 -57.81 15.40
N LYS A 828 -27.19 -57.47 16.01
CA LYS A 828 -26.67 -57.94 17.35
C LYS A 828 -25.46 -58.89 17.49
N LEU A 829 -24.68 -58.50 18.52
CA LEU A 829 -23.87 -59.27 19.49
C LEU A 829 -22.42 -59.69 19.18
N THR A 830 -21.67 -59.71 20.30
CA THR A 830 -20.25 -60.04 20.55
C THR A 830 -20.22 -61.29 21.48
N PRO A 831 -19.16 -61.71 22.24
CA PRO A 831 -17.76 -61.21 22.40
C PRO A 831 -16.65 -62.30 22.52
N SER A 832 -15.44 -61.89 22.94
CA SER A 832 -14.36 -62.69 23.57
C SER A 832 -13.51 -63.65 22.70
N GLY A 833 -12.22 -63.89 22.98
CA GLY A 833 -11.29 -63.20 23.90
C GLY A 833 -9.98 -63.97 24.24
N SER A 834 -8.99 -63.24 24.79
CA SER A 834 -7.76 -63.70 25.52
C SER A 834 -6.54 -64.29 24.75
N GLY A 835 -5.33 -64.04 25.31
CA GLY A 835 -3.99 -64.48 24.86
C GLY A 835 -2.89 -63.48 25.29
N LYS A 836 -1.70 -63.91 25.76
CA LYS A 836 -0.73 -63.00 26.43
C LYS A 836 0.75 -63.50 26.41
N PHE A 837 1.71 -62.56 26.39
CA PHE A 837 3.19 -62.73 26.36
C PHE A 837 3.77 -63.42 25.10
N GLY A 838 4.96 -63.09 24.57
CA GLY A 838 5.95 -62.04 24.91
C GLY A 838 7.41 -62.58 24.87
N SER A 839 8.47 -61.81 24.55
CA SER A 839 8.60 -60.37 24.23
C SER A 839 8.85 -60.12 22.72
N SER A 840 9.86 -59.44 22.12
CA SER A 840 11.14 -58.83 22.56
C SER A 840 11.61 -57.71 21.61
N HIS A 841 12.29 -56.68 22.17
CA HIS A 841 12.99 -55.54 21.53
C HIS A 841 12.20 -54.50 20.69
N GLU A 842 12.49 -53.23 21.00
CA GLU A 842 12.09 -51.99 20.31
C GLU A 842 13.15 -51.63 19.22
N SER A 843 13.08 -50.57 18.39
CA SER A 843 12.22 -49.39 18.21
C SER A 843 12.40 -48.88 16.74
N ASP A 844 11.72 -47.89 16.14
CA ASP A 844 10.45 -47.16 16.34
C ASP A 844 10.04 -46.52 14.96
N SER A 845 8.85 -45.90 14.88
CA SER A 845 8.43 -44.88 13.92
C SER A 845 8.01 -45.37 12.51
N LYS A 846 7.02 -44.77 11.84
CA LYS A 846 5.99 -43.78 12.26
C LYS A 846 4.72 -44.03 11.42
N LYS A 847 3.56 -44.24 12.06
CA LYS A 847 2.27 -44.41 11.34
C LYS A 847 1.62 -43.06 11.05
N LYS A 848 0.98 -42.92 9.87
CA LYS A 848 0.13 -41.76 9.55
C LYS A 848 -0.93 -41.54 10.64
N GLY A 849 -0.90 -40.38 11.27
CA GLY A 849 -1.93 -39.96 12.23
C GLY A 849 -3.24 -39.62 11.51
N LYS A 850 -4.38 -39.82 12.18
CA LYS A 850 -5.66 -39.27 11.73
C LYS A 850 -5.69 -37.78 12.06
N THR A 851 -5.97 -36.92 11.09
CA THR A 851 -6.23 -35.50 11.34
C THR A 851 -7.42 -35.34 12.27
N LYS A 852 -7.32 -34.38 13.18
CA LYS A 852 -8.27 -34.19 14.30
C LYS A 852 -9.02 -32.88 14.07
N ILE A 853 -10.25 -32.99 13.58
CA ILE A 853 -11.15 -31.84 13.36
C ILE A 853 -11.22 -31.01 14.65
N SER A 854 -10.97 -29.71 14.53
CA SER A 854 -10.74 -28.76 15.64
C SER A 854 -11.68 -27.55 15.62
N LYS A 855 -12.44 -27.35 14.53
CA LYS A 855 -13.41 -26.28 14.34
C LYS A 855 -14.57 -26.68 13.42
N PHE A 856 -15.66 -25.93 13.48
CA PHE A 856 -16.73 -25.87 12.48
C PHE A 856 -16.60 -24.58 11.67
N HIS A 857 -17.29 -24.49 10.52
CA HIS A 857 -17.49 -23.23 9.80
C HIS A 857 -18.87 -23.17 9.15
N VAL A 858 -19.38 -21.95 8.94
CA VAL A 858 -20.65 -21.65 8.27
C VAL A 858 -20.52 -20.44 7.36
N TYR A 859 -21.54 -20.17 6.55
CA TYR A 859 -21.59 -19.03 5.62
C TYR A 859 -22.88 -18.22 5.82
N LEU A 860 -22.74 -16.90 5.94
CA LEU A 860 -23.84 -15.94 5.77
C LEU A 860 -23.82 -15.42 4.34
N ASN A 861 -25.00 -15.23 3.72
CA ASN A 861 -25.09 -14.74 2.35
C ASN A 861 -25.17 -13.21 2.37
N LEU A 862 -24.27 -12.50 1.70
CA LEU A 862 -24.28 -11.04 1.58
C LEU A 862 -25.07 -10.66 0.33
N GLN A 863 -26.19 -9.94 0.46
CA GLN A 863 -27.01 -9.52 -0.68
C GLN A 863 -27.14 -8.00 -0.72
N VAL A 864 -26.47 -7.35 -1.68
CA VAL A 864 -26.39 -5.88 -1.78
C VAL A 864 -26.43 -5.42 -3.24
N GLU A 865 -27.19 -4.36 -3.54
CA GLU A 865 -27.04 -3.55 -4.75
C GLU A 865 -26.61 -2.14 -4.34
N SER A 866 -25.48 -1.66 -4.85
CA SER A 866 -25.00 -0.31 -4.55
C SER A 866 -25.65 0.77 -5.42
N ALA A 867 -25.37 2.04 -5.10
CA ALA A 867 -25.74 3.19 -5.92
C ALA A 867 -25.04 3.17 -7.30
N LEU A 868 -25.63 3.90 -8.26
CA LEU A 868 -25.10 4.11 -9.61
C LEU A 868 -24.05 5.23 -9.61
N SER A 869 -22.84 4.90 -10.02
CA SER A 869 -21.65 5.76 -10.04
C SER A 869 -20.90 5.63 -11.37
N THR A 870 -19.85 6.43 -11.57
CA THR A 870 -18.92 6.31 -12.71
C THR A 870 -17.90 5.18 -12.52
N LYS A 871 -17.70 4.71 -11.28
CA LYS A 871 -16.95 3.48 -10.98
C LYS A 871 -17.85 2.26 -11.24
N LEU A 872 -17.76 1.63 -12.41
CA LEU A 872 -18.62 0.51 -12.80
C LEU A 872 -17.99 -0.86 -12.46
N ASP A 873 -18.80 -1.81 -11.99
CA ASP A 873 -18.46 -3.23 -12.05
C ASP A 873 -18.53 -3.70 -13.51
N TYR A 874 -17.39 -4.13 -14.04
CA TYR A 874 -17.25 -4.52 -15.44
C TYR A 874 -17.85 -5.91 -15.72
N GLU A 875 -18.14 -6.71 -14.70
CA GLU A 875 -18.76 -8.04 -14.84
C GLU A 875 -20.28 -7.95 -15.14
N GLU A 876 -20.93 -6.84 -14.78
CA GLU A 876 -22.32 -6.56 -15.19
C GLU A 876 -22.49 -6.25 -16.69
N ILE A 877 -21.39 -6.12 -17.44
CA ILE A 877 -21.38 -5.56 -18.80
C ILE A 877 -21.28 -6.69 -19.83
N HIS A 878 -22.44 -7.17 -20.29
CA HIS A 878 -22.51 -8.35 -21.16
C HIS A 878 -22.19 -8.02 -22.63
N LEU A 879 -20.95 -8.33 -23.05
CA LEU A 879 -20.46 -8.13 -24.42
C LEU A 879 -21.23 -9.01 -25.42
N GLN A 880 -21.89 -8.39 -26.40
CA GLN A 880 -22.55 -9.08 -27.50
C GLN A 880 -21.53 -9.39 -28.62
N HIS A 881 -21.47 -10.65 -29.01
CA HIS A 881 -20.61 -11.12 -30.12
C HIS A 881 -21.44 -11.27 -31.42
N PRO A 882 -20.84 -11.02 -32.61
CA PRO A 882 -19.45 -10.59 -32.84
C PRO A 882 -19.21 -9.10 -32.50
N PRO A 883 -17.94 -8.70 -32.26
CA PRO A 883 -17.59 -7.29 -32.04
C PRO A 883 -18.00 -6.41 -33.23
N ILE A 884 -18.37 -5.18 -32.94
CA ILE A 884 -18.85 -4.20 -33.92
C ILE A 884 -17.70 -3.43 -34.62
N GLY A 885 -16.49 -3.49 -34.08
CA GLY A 885 -15.29 -2.94 -34.73
C GLY A 885 -14.01 -3.25 -33.93
N GLY A 886 -12.84 -3.05 -34.55
CA GLY A 886 -11.55 -3.25 -33.89
C GLY A 886 -10.45 -2.42 -34.54
N GLY A 887 -9.50 -1.95 -33.74
CA GLY A 887 -8.40 -1.08 -34.18
C GLY A 887 -7.05 -1.50 -33.59
N THR A 888 -6.07 -0.59 -33.61
CA THR A 888 -4.75 -0.81 -32.99
C THR A 888 -4.87 -1.01 -31.47
N PHE A 889 -5.57 -0.12 -30.78
CA PHE A 889 -5.62 -0.03 -29.32
C PHE A 889 -6.64 -0.94 -28.59
N GLY A 890 -7.66 -1.45 -29.29
CA GLY A 890 -8.74 -2.20 -28.64
C GLY A 890 -9.76 -2.78 -29.62
N ILE A 891 -10.70 -3.56 -29.08
CA ILE A 891 -11.84 -4.14 -29.80
C ILE A 891 -13.13 -3.57 -29.19
N VAL A 892 -14.04 -3.09 -30.04
CA VAL A 892 -15.32 -2.51 -29.64
C VAL A 892 -16.42 -3.55 -29.82
N TYR A 893 -17.10 -3.85 -28.73
CA TYR A 893 -18.30 -4.66 -28.68
C TYR A 893 -19.51 -3.75 -28.49
N ARG A 894 -20.65 -4.15 -29.03
CA ARG A 894 -21.93 -3.75 -28.45
C ARG A 894 -22.09 -4.56 -27.17
N ALA A 895 -22.61 -3.98 -26.11
CA ALA A 895 -22.93 -4.70 -24.89
C ALA A 895 -24.27 -4.20 -24.34
N GLU A 896 -24.85 -4.98 -23.44
CA GLU A 896 -26.01 -4.55 -22.66
C GLU A 896 -25.57 -4.40 -21.20
N TRP A 897 -25.83 -3.23 -20.61
CA TRP A 897 -25.60 -2.97 -19.19
C TRP A 897 -26.92 -2.49 -18.57
N ARG A 898 -27.42 -3.22 -17.57
CA ARG A 898 -28.69 -2.94 -16.86
C ARG A 898 -29.89 -2.60 -17.78
N GLY A 899 -29.97 -3.27 -18.95
CA GLY A 899 -31.04 -3.08 -19.94
C GLY A 899 -30.82 -1.94 -20.95
N VAL A 900 -29.63 -1.34 -20.97
CA VAL A 900 -29.25 -0.26 -21.90
C VAL A 900 -28.17 -0.75 -22.86
N ASP A 901 -28.37 -0.50 -24.16
CA ASP A 901 -27.36 -0.69 -25.20
C ASP A 901 -26.18 0.27 -25.00
N VAL A 902 -24.98 -0.27 -24.76
CA VAL A 902 -23.74 0.48 -24.59
C VAL A 902 -22.65 0.00 -25.55
N ALA A 903 -21.68 0.85 -25.85
CA ALA A 903 -20.54 0.53 -26.71
C ALA A 903 -19.27 0.37 -25.85
N VAL A 904 -18.76 -0.86 -25.74
CA VAL A 904 -17.68 -1.21 -24.81
C VAL A 904 -16.41 -1.50 -25.60
N LYS A 905 -15.40 -0.65 -25.40
CA LYS A 905 -14.08 -0.79 -26.02
C LYS A 905 -13.14 -1.46 -25.03
N VAL A 906 -13.02 -2.78 -25.13
CA VAL A 906 -12.02 -3.55 -24.36
C VAL A 906 -10.65 -3.27 -24.99
N MET A 907 -9.65 -2.92 -24.19
CA MET A 907 -8.30 -2.67 -24.68
C MET A 907 -7.59 -4.02 -24.90
N LYS A 908 -6.55 -4.05 -25.73
CA LYS A 908 -5.91 -5.33 -26.10
C LYS A 908 -5.11 -6.00 -24.97
N THR A 909 -4.81 -5.25 -23.93
CA THR A 909 -4.27 -5.72 -22.65
C THR A 909 -5.29 -6.59 -21.90
N ASP A 910 -6.50 -6.07 -21.73
CA ASP A 910 -7.53 -6.62 -20.82
C ASP A 910 -8.25 -7.84 -21.41
N LEU A 911 -8.09 -8.07 -22.72
CA LEU A 911 -8.58 -9.25 -23.43
C LEU A 911 -7.89 -10.58 -23.03
N VAL A 912 -6.88 -10.54 -22.15
CA VAL A 912 -6.20 -11.73 -21.64
C VAL A 912 -6.94 -12.34 -20.43
N ASP A 913 -7.41 -11.53 -19.48
CA ASP A 913 -8.00 -12.04 -18.24
C ASP A 913 -9.48 -12.41 -18.35
N LEU A 914 -10.25 -11.72 -19.21
CA LEU A 914 -11.64 -12.09 -19.50
C LEU A 914 -11.81 -13.52 -20.04
N GLY A 915 -10.73 -14.17 -20.49
CA GLY A 915 -10.72 -15.57 -20.90
C GLY A 915 -10.74 -16.60 -19.75
N ARG A 916 -10.46 -16.20 -18.50
CA ARG A 916 -10.37 -17.10 -17.34
C ARG A 916 -11.67 -17.31 -16.57
N ALA A 917 -12.66 -16.44 -16.74
CA ALA A 917 -13.93 -16.48 -15.99
C ALA A 917 -14.94 -17.54 -16.49
N PHE A 918 -14.60 -18.34 -17.53
CA PHE A 918 -15.52 -19.26 -18.21
C PHE A 918 -14.92 -20.65 -18.50
N THR A 919 -14.37 -21.32 -17.46
CA THR A 919 -14.05 -22.77 -17.47
C THR A 919 -14.36 -23.42 -16.14
#